data_AF-A0A923ZYI5-F1
#
_entry.id   AF-A0A923ZYI5-F1
#
_cell.length_a   1.000
_cell.length_b   1.000
_cell.length_c   1.000
_cell.angle_alpha   90.00
_cell.angle_beta   90.00
_cell.angle_gamma   90.00
#
_symmetry.space_group_name_H-M   'P 1'
#
loop_
_entity.id
_entity.type
_entity.pdbx_description
1 polymer ?
#
loop_
_entity_poly.entity_id
_entity_poly.type
_entity_poly.pdbx_seq_one_letter_code
_entity_poly.pdbx_strand_id
1 'polypeptide(L)'
;NGVTIKPYSGITLIQTKTPANTNQYVIIGDNNIFDKLHYGIIATRSKLWVRKNSFFNMDGRGDVGVLIAGAATGLQNVVNPSDVKIGGTVAEANDFNTCYNGVISNYATALTVRNNNFIFSNTAIAVNANNRNKTATVDRNKINATQLGIQFYNNISLNSQITENTLINTIPVGIYNSNTGINVSEVVTTSYTKYNLYNNNINGYFNGIYVTNTYSTQITDNEVHLTPDNTPYHFQFGIRIENTNLAFLYNNNVDKPSADNNAWWQYGIFANTNITPRLLCNGVNNMYASLKFQGPNITTAGFGIIGNDMNNGKIGIWLDAQAEIGNQYLSIFGNYASDNKWHGFSPTNPQTFSSSGSNALNATMDTKGIMPTGNVYYLDPANATGVLTGSSHYLLRNPFSFPSQNLNCNSGIATPLLRMQNANNIASNTIGFAGNAANMYAISKRHLFHNIKLNNINVSTDPIIKAFMDSANATHIGKFYQVDSMMLKAIATGSTSLLNTARNLNNSIANTGNIVYNKQTLNTTYMNMLNAEPDSATLADLRTLAIKCPNLEGDAVFQARGILMYYDRVTYTSICDNTVPLFGTNHRLGNTDNALAPQEPKELIVYPNPTNRDITIEYTKGDDNEAAELVVFNQLGELVLTKTLSDNKTTLSLEFLNSGIYFYTIRQQGMVLKTSKLVITK
;
A
#
# COMPACT_ATOMS: atom_id res chain seq x y z
N ASN A 1 14.19 -20.10 39.18
CA ASN A 1 14.35 -20.16 37.71
C ASN A 1 13.28 -21.06 37.10
N GLY A 2 12.04 -20.57 37.06
CA GLY A 2 10.91 -21.31 36.48
C GLY A 2 10.85 -21.05 34.98
N VAL A 3 11.54 -21.87 34.18
CA VAL A 3 11.33 -21.88 32.73
C VAL A 3 10.08 -22.71 32.47
N THR A 4 8.95 -22.06 32.22
CA THR A 4 7.73 -22.73 31.78
C THR A 4 7.95 -23.22 30.35
N ILE A 5 8.24 -24.50 30.19
CA ILE A 5 8.34 -25.15 28.88
C ILE A 5 6.90 -25.33 28.37
N LYS A 6 6.48 -24.51 27.39
CA LYS A 6 5.18 -24.69 26.71
C LYS A 6 5.30 -25.77 25.63
N PRO A 7 4.28 -26.63 25.44
CA PRO A 7 4.28 -27.57 24.32
C PRO A 7 4.23 -26.83 22.98
N TYR A 8 5.00 -27.30 22.00
CA TYR A 8 5.12 -26.65 20.69
C TYR A 8 3.83 -26.76 19.86
N SER A 9 3.14 -27.90 19.86
CA SER A 9 1.88 -28.05 19.11
C SER A 9 0.90 -28.99 19.81
N GLY A 10 -0.41 -28.73 19.70
CA GLY A 10 -1.45 -29.65 20.13
C GLY A 10 -1.58 -30.85 19.19
N ILE A 11 -1.82 -30.59 17.91
CA ILE A 11 -1.86 -31.62 16.86
C ILE A 11 -0.92 -31.23 15.71
N THR A 12 -0.09 -32.18 15.28
CA THR A 12 0.73 -32.03 14.07
C THR A 12 0.37 -33.13 13.07
N LEU A 13 -0.04 -32.72 11.86
CA LEU A 13 -0.33 -33.60 10.72
C LEU A 13 0.69 -33.38 9.61
N ILE A 14 1.35 -34.46 9.19
CA ILE A 14 2.34 -34.44 8.11
C ILE A 14 1.95 -35.47 7.06
N GLN A 15 1.69 -35.02 5.83
CA GLN A 15 1.45 -35.88 4.68
C GLN A 15 0.39 -36.97 4.95
N THR A 16 -0.78 -36.58 5.45
CA THR A 16 -1.89 -37.52 5.58
C THR A 16 -2.19 -38.12 4.20
N LYS A 17 -1.92 -39.42 4.03
CA LYS A 17 -2.16 -40.12 2.75
C LYS A 17 -3.57 -39.82 2.32
N THR A 18 -3.73 -39.30 1.11
CA THR A 18 -5.04 -39.16 0.49
C THR A 18 -5.71 -40.54 0.53
N PRO A 19 -6.87 -40.69 1.17
CA PRO A 19 -7.67 -41.89 1.00
C PRO A 19 -7.91 -42.13 -0.49
N ALA A 20 -8.12 -43.39 -0.90
CA ALA A 20 -8.49 -43.72 -2.27
C ALA A 20 -9.71 -42.91 -2.77
N ASN A 21 -10.51 -42.36 -1.84
CA ASN A 21 -11.54 -41.38 -2.08
C ASN A 21 -11.00 -39.94 -1.92
N THR A 22 -10.98 -39.19 -3.01
CA THR A 22 -10.52 -37.78 -3.07
C THR A 22 -11.35 -36.81 -2.22
N ASN A 23 -12.51 -37.22 -1.69
CA ASN A 23 -13.45 -36.38 -0.93
C ASN A 23 -13.35 -36.54 0.59
N GLN A 24 -12.49 -37.41 1.10
CA GLN A 24 -12.35 -37.65 2.53
C GLN A 24 -11.35 -36.66 3.18
N TYR A 25 -11.76 -36.05 4.28
CA TYR A 25 -10.96 -35.13 5.10
C TYR A 25 -10.63 -35.80 6.44
N VAL A 26 -9.44 -35.53 6.98
CA VAL A 26 -9.23 -35.70 8.42
C VAL A 26 -10.08 -34.66 9.12
N ILE A 27 -10.93 -35.06 10.06
CA ILE A 27 -11.77 -34.14 10.83
C ILE A 27 -11.13 -33.94 12.20
N ILE A 28 -10.82 -32.70 12.55
CA ILE A 28 -10.46 -32.31 13.91
C ILE A 28 -11.62 -31.46 14.43
N GLY A 29 -12.41 -32.01 15.34
CA GLY A 29 -13.59 -31.33 15.82
C GLY A 29 -14.28 -32.00 16.98
N ASP A 30 -15.50 -31.54 17.25
CA ASP A 30 -16.38 -32.02 18.30
C ASP A 30 -15.91 -31.63 19.72
N ASN A 31 -15.65 -30.33 19.89
CA ASN A 31 -15.37 -29.60 21.14
C ASN A 31 -13.97 -29.82 21.75
N ASN A 32 -12.92 -29.92 20.92
CA ASN A 32 -11.56 -29.89 21.44
C ASN A 32 -11.20 -28.49 21.96
N ILE A 33 -10.40 -28.45 23.04
CA ILE A 33 -9.88 -27.23 23.63
C ILE A 33 -8.36 -27.25 23.50
N PHE A 34 -7.82 -26.21 22.86
CA PHE A 34 -6.39 -25.97 22.73
C PHE A 34 -6.04 -24.72 23.54
N ASP A 35 -5.31 -24.86 24.65
CA ASP A 35 -4.98 -23.74 25.56
C ASP A 35 -3.47 -23.67 25.85
N LYS A 36 -2.89 -22.46 25.84
CA LYS A 36 -1.49 -22.17 26.21
C LYS A 36 -0.43 -22.94 25.41
N LEU A 37 -0.70 -23.20 24.13
CA LEU A 37 0.24 -23.81 23.19
C LEU A 37 0.92 -22.74 22.33
N HIS A 38 2.04 -23.11 21.68
CA HIS A 38 2.55 -22.30 20.57
C HIS A 38 1.62 -22.45 19.35
N TYR A 39 1.37 -23.69 18.93
CA TYR A 39 0.44 -24.00 17.86
C TYR A 39 -0.72 -24.87 18.34
N GLY A 40 -1.95 -24.54 17.97
CA GLY A 40 -3.09 -25.45 18.19
C GLY A 40 -2.99 -26.65 17.26
N ILE A 41 -3.10 -26.37 15.96
CA ILE A 41 -2.99 -27.39 14.89
C ILE A 41 -1.94 -26.94 13.88
N ILE A 42 -1.01 -27.83 13.55
CA ILE A 42 -0.09 -27.70 12.43
C ILE A 42 -0.47 -28.74 11.38
N ALA A 43 -0.77 -28.30 10.17
CA ALA A 43 -1.08 -29.19 9.05
C ALA A 43 -0.15 -28.94 7.88
N THR A 44 0.54 -29.99 7.43
CA THR A 44 1.39 -29.96 6.24
C THR A 44 0.98 -31.02 5.22
N ARG A 45 0.83 -30.60 3.96
CA ARG A 45 0.48 -31.48 2.82
C ARG A 45 -0.68 -32.42 3.14
N SER A 46 -1.76 -31.89 3.70
CA SER A 46 -2.86 -32.67 4.29
C SER A 46 -4.24 -32.14 3.89
N LYS A 47 -5.24 -33.03 3.86
CA LYS A 47 -6.66 -32.67 3.73
C LYS A 47 -7.33 -32.63 5.09
N LEU A 48 -7.75 -31.45 5.54
CA LEU A 48 -8.21 -31.22 6.90
C LEU A 48 -9.53 -30.46 6.95
N TRP A 49 -10.39 -30.84 7.87
CA TRP A 49 -11.56 -30.06 8.25
C TRP A 49 -11.54 -29.83 9.77
N VAL A 50 -11.29 -28.58 10.18
CA VAL A 50 -11.30 -28.12 11.57
C VAL A 50 -12.66 -27.51 11.88
N ARG A 51 -13.46 -28.10 12.77
CA ARG A 51 -14.81 -27.61 13.11
C ARG A 51 -15.13 -27.76 14.59
N LYS A 52 -15.88 -26.85 15.20
CA LYS A 52 -16.31 -26.94 16.61
C LYS A 52 -15.16 -27.12 17.59
N ASN A 53 -14.09 -26.33 17.47
CA ASN A 53 -13.00 -26.33 18.43
C ASN A 53 -12.84 -24.94 19.05
N SER A 54 -12.15 -24.89 20.19
CA SER A 54 -11.81 -23.64 20.84
C SER A 54 -10.30 -23.54 21.06
N PHE A 55 -9.73 -22.40 20.67
CA PHE A 55 -8.31 -22.07 20.78
C PHE A 55 -8.15 -20.88 21.73
N PHE A 56 -7.34 -21.01 22.77
CA PHE A 56 -7.17 -20.02 23.84
C PHE A 56 -5.71 -19.77 24.16
N ASN A 57 -5.37 -18.50 24.44
CA ASN A 57 -4.08 -18.10 25.03
C ASN A 57 -2.84 -18.65 24.30
N MET A 58 -2.88 -18.67 22.97
CA MET A 58 -1.76 -19.12 22.14
C MET A 58 -0.67 -18.04 22.11
N ASP A 59 0.52 -18.34 22.62
CA ASP A 59 1.58 -17.36 22.88
C ASP A 59 2.93 -17.84 22.33
N GLY A 60 3.45 -17.07 21.37
CA GLY A 60 4.77 -17.25 20.77
C GLY A 60 5.00 -16.23 19.65
N ARG A 61 6.25 -15.78 19.50
CA ARG A 61 6.68 -14.84 18.44
C ARG A 61 6.51 -15.51 17.07
N GLY A 62 5.32 -15.36 16.48
CA GLY A 62 4.95 -15.95 15.18
C GLY A 62 3.89 -17.06 15.24
N ASP A 63 3.39 -17.45 16.42
CA ASP A 63 2.69 -18.74 16.55
C ASP A 63 1.15 -18.60 16.58
N VAL A 64 0.45 -19.63 16.12
CA VAL A 64 -0.84 -19.57 15.43
C VAL A 64 -1.88 -20.50 16.07
N GLY A 65 -3.16 -20.13 16.09
CA GLY A 65 -4.25 -21.06 16.42
C GLY A 65 -4.25 -22.29 15.49
N VAL A 66 -4.42 -22.07 14.19
CA VAL A 66 -4.25 -23.10 13.15
C VAL A 66 -3.21 -22.65 12.12
N LEU A 67 -2.05 -23.29 12.12
CA LEU A 67 -1.02 -23.14 11.09
C LEU A 67 -1.19 -24.21 10.01
N ILE A 68 -1.29 -23.77 8.76
CA ILE A 68 -1.32 -24.62 7.59
C ILE A 68 -0.12 -24.25 6.73
N ALA A 69 0.73 -25.23 6.42
CA ALA A 69 1.87 -25.02 5.55
C ALA A 69 1.90 -26.03 4.39
N GLY A 70 1.77 -25.54 3.16
CA GLY A 70 2.03 -26.29 1.94
C GLY A 70 3.53 -26.51 1.70
N ALA A 71 4.15 -27.35 2.52
CA ALA A 71 5.62 -27.56 2.61
C ALA A 71 6.43 -26.35 3.15
N ALA A 72 7.54 -26.66 3.81
CA ALA A 72 8.51 -25.68 4.29
C ALA A 72 9.35 -25.12 3.11
N THR A 73 9.45 -23.79 3.09
CA THR A 73 10.51 -22.95 2.47
C THR A 73 10.90 -23.19 0.99
N GLY A 74 10.72 -22.15 0.18
CA GLY A 74 11.47 -21.94 -1.08
C GLY A 74 10.82 -22.43 -2.39
N LEU A 75 11.58 -22.35 -3.48
CA LEU A 75 11.26 -22.81 -4.85
C LEU A 75 11.03 -24.34 -4.97
N GLN A 76 10.83 -25.06 -3.87
CA GLN A 76 10.72 -26.51 -3.87
C GLN A 76 9.43 -26.97 -4.60
N ASN A 77 9.57 -27.99 -5.45
CA ASN A 77 8.45 -28.64 -6.14
C ASN A 77 7.58 -29.40 -5.12
N VAL A 78 6.42 -28.86 -4.79
CA VAL A 78 5.43 -29.57 -3.97
C VAL A 78 4.46 -30.31 -4.89
N VAL A 79 4.49 -31.63 -4.79
CA VAL A 79 3.64 -32.55 -5.57
C VAL A 79 2.22 -32.71 -4.96
N ASN A 80 2.03 -32.39 -3.67
CA ASN A 80 0.77 -32.62 -2.95
C ASN A 80 0.22 -31.35 -2.27
N PRO A 81 -0.81 -30.69 -2.84
CA PRO A 81 -1.42 -29.49 -2.25
C PRO A 81 -2.26 -29.82 -1.02
N SER A 82 -2.26 -28.94 -0.02
CA SER A 82 -3.20 -29.01 1.11
C SER A 82 -4.58 -28.49 0.70
N ASP A 83 -5.64 -29.11 1.21
CA ASP A 83 -7.04 -28.66 1.06
C ASP A 83 -7.67 -28.62 2.45
N VAL A 84 -7.88 -27.41 2.97
CA VAL A 84 -8.22 -27.19 4.37
C VAL A 84 -9.47 -26.34 4.51
N LYS A 85 -10.40 -26.86 5.32
CA LYS A 85 -11.62 -26.17 5.75
C LYS A 85 -11.52 -25.85 7.24
N ILE A 86 -11.78 -24.61 7.62
CA ILE A 86 -11.87 -24.16 9.01
C ILE A 86 -13.25 -23.57 9.20
N GLY A 87 -14.05 -24.22 10.03
CA GLY A 87 -15.47 -23.94 10.20
C GLY A 87 -16.31 -24.56 9.08
N GLY A 88 -17.44 -23.96 8.76
CA GLY A 88 -18.40 -24.52 7.82
C GLY A 88 -19.74 -23.82 7.95
N THR A 89 -20.71 -24.45 8.59
CA THR A 89 -21.94 -23.81 9.08
C THR A 89 -21.68 -23.05 10.39
N VAL A 90 -22.64 -22.23 10.84
CA VAL A 90 -22.56 -21.54 12.15
C VAL A 90 -22.41 -22.54 13.30
N ALA A 91 -23.07 -23.70 13.23
CA ALA A 91 -22.92 -24.75 14.23
C ALA A 91 -21.53 -25.38 14.22
N GLU A 92 -20.75 -25.23 13.14
CA GLU A 92 -19.41 -25.77 12.98
C GLU A 92 -18.30 -24.77 13.29
N ALA A 93 -18.68 -23.58 13.75
CA ALA A 93 -17.77 -22.50 14.11
C ALA A 93 -16.65 -22.99 15.04
N ASN A 94 -15.44 -22.53 14.78
CA ASN A 94 -14.38 -22.56 15.77
C ASN A 94 -14.30 -21.20 16.47
N ASP A 95 -13.88 -21.23 17.72
CA ASP A 95 -13.65 -20.03 18.52
C ASP A 95 -12.14 -19.84 18.73
N PHE A 96 -11.62 -18.70 18.29
CA PHE A 96 -10.24 -18.28 18.51
C PHE A 96 -10.25 -17.11 19.48
N ASN A 97 -9.73 -17.29 20.68
CA ASN A 97 -9.72 -16.28 21.73
C ASN A 97 -8.30 -16.07 22.24
N THR A 98 -7.88 -14.81 22.39
CA THR A 98 -6.54 -14.42 22.91
C THR A 98 -5.37 -15.12 22.19
N CYS A 99 -5.53 -15.40 20.89
CA CYS A 99 -4.50 -16.03 20.07
C CYS A 99 -3.68 -14.95 19.35
N TYR A 100 -2.34 -15.04 19.35
CA TYR A 100 -1.53 -14.06 18.62
C TYR A 100 -1.90 -13.99 17.12
N ASN A 101 -1.97 -15.13 16.42
CA ASN A 101 -2.61 -15.22 15.11
C ASN A 101 -3.70 -16.31 15.11
N GLY A 102 -4.82 -16.11 14.41
CA GLY A 102 -5.92 -17.08 14.35
C GLY A 102 -5.63 -18.23 13.38
N VAL A 103 -5.75 -17.96 12.09
CA VAL A 103 -5.44 -18.90 11.00
C VAL A 103 -4.31 -18.34 10.16
N ILE A 104 -3.26 -19.14 9.95
CA ILE A 104 -2.21 -18.82 8.97
C ILE A 104 -2.13 -19.94 7.96
N SER A 105 -2.23 -19.58 6.68
CA SER A 105 -2.03 -20.47 5.55
C SER A 105 -0.85 -20.01 4.72
N ASN A 106 0.24 -20.76 4.75
CA ASN A 106 1.44 -20.51 3.98
C ASN A 106 1.55 -21.53 2.84
N TYR A 107 1.82 -21.04 1.63
CA TYR A 107 2.13 -21.83 0.43
C TYR A 107 1.01 -22.77 -0.07
N ALA A 108 0.85 -22.84 -1.40
CA ALA A 108 0.17 -23.89 -2.16
C ALA A 108 -1.04 -24.62 -1.49
N THR A 109 -1.95 -23.87 -0.86
CA THR A 109 -3.06 -24.42 -0.06
C THR A 109 -4.40 -23.97 -0.63
N ALA A 110 -5.33 -24.89 -0.87
CA ALA A 110 -6.73 -24.52 -1.02
C ALA A 110 -7.33 -24.32 0.38
N LEU A 111 -7.76 -23.10 0.69
CA LEU A 111 -8.24 -22.73 2.02
C LEU A 111 -9.69 -22.25 1.99
N THR A 112 -10.49 -22.70 2.95
CA THR A 112 -11.78 -22.08 3.28
C THR A 112 -11.82 -21.81 4.78
N VAL A 113 -12.02 -20.55 5.17
CA VAL A 113 -12.25 -20.14 6.56
C VAL A 113 -13.63 -19.51 6.61
N ARG A 114 -14.58 -20.20 7.26
CA ARG A 114 -16.00 -19.84 7.18
C ARG A 114 -16.73 -19.95 8.52
N ASN A 115 -17.53 -18.95 8.85
CA ASN A 115 -18.38 -18.94 10.05
C ASN A 115 -17.60 -19.21 11.35
N ASN A 116 -16.39 -18.65 11.50
CA ASN A 116 -15.63 -18.74 12.75
C ASN A 116 -15.68 -17.44 13.55
N ASN A 117 -15.40 -17.53 14.84
CA ASN A 117 -15.29 -16.39 15.73
C ASN A 117 -13.83 -16.15 16.11
N PHE A 118 -13.37 -14.92 15.96
CA PHE A 118 -12.04 -14.47 16.38
C PHE A 118 -12.21 -13.32 17.37
N ILE A 119 -11.58 -13.43 18.54
CA ILE A 119 -11.65 -12.45 19.61
C ILE A 119 -10.24 -12.25 20.18
N PHE A 120 -9.74 -11.02 20.20
CA PHE A 120 -8.40 -10.67 20.69
C PHE A 120 -7.27 -11.41 19.96
N SER A 121 -7.02 -11.02 18.70
CA SER A 121 -5.89 -11.52 17.90
C SER A 121 -5.09 -10.41 17.26
N ASN A 122 -3.77 -10.58 17.07
CA ASN A 122 -2.98 -9.63 16.27
C ASN A 122 -3.43 -9.70 14.81
N THR A 123 -3.29 -10.88 14.18
CA THR A 123 -3.82 -11.14 12.84
C THR A 123 -4.84 -12.28 12.87
N ALA A 124 -6.11 -12.03 12.53
CA ALA A 124 -7.11 -13.10 12.62
C ALA A 124 -6.89 -14.17 11.54
N ILE A 125 -6.71 -13.76 10.29
CA ILE A 125 -6.52 -14.68 9.16
C ILE A 125 -5.42 -14.15 8.25
N ALA A 126 -4.38 -14.95 7.99
CA ALA A 126 -3.32 -14.64 7.05
C ALA A 126 -3.18 -15.73 5.97
N VAL A 127 -3.12 -15.33 4.71
CA VAL A 127 -2.84 -16.21 3.56
C VAL A 127 -1.61 -15.70 2.83
N ASN A 128 -0.52 -16.45 2.91
CA ASN A 128 0.79 -16.00 2.46
C ASN A 128 1.38 -16.95 1.41
N ALA A 129 2.05 -16.38 0.41
CA ALA A 129 2.86 -17.12 -0.56
C ALA A 129 2.11 -18.24 -1.32
N ASN A 130 0.79 -18.10 -1.50
CA ASN A 130 -0.05 -19.11 -2.14
C ASN A 130 0.02 -19.01 -3.68
N ASN A 131 1.08 -19.59 -4.25
CA ASN A 131 1.54 -19.28 -5.61
C ASN A 131 1.37 -20.46 -6.60
N ARG A 132 0.26 -21.19 -6.50
CA ARG A 132 0.02 -22.45 -7.26
C ARG A 132 -1.41 -22.56 -7.81
N ASN A 133 -2.01 -21.43 -8.23
CA ASN A 133 -3.38 -21.36 -8.76
C ASN A 133 -4.41 -22.02 -7.82
N LYS A 134 -4.31 -21.76 -6.52
CA LYS A 134 -5.26 -22.27 -5.52
C LYS A 134 -6.36 -21.25 -5.24
N THR A 135 -7.36 -21.69 -4.49
CA THR A 135 -8.44 -20.84 -4.01
C THR A 135 -8.28 -20.58 -2.53
N ALA A 136 -8.56 -19.36 -2.11
CA ALA A 136 -8.65 -19.02 -0.70
C ALA A 136 -9.94 -18.24 -0.46
N THR A 137 -10.83 -18.81 0.34
CA THR A 137 -12.12 -18.21 0.68
C THR A 137 -12.13 -17.89 2.16
N VAL A 138 -12.39 -16.64 2.49
CA VAL A 138 -12.60 -16.15 3.85
C VAL A 138 -13.98 -15.51 3.87
N ASP A 139 -14.97 -16.20 4.42
CA ASP A 139 -16.35 -15.71 4.37
C ASP A 139 -17.17 -15.88 5.65
N ARG A 140 -18.00 -14.89 5.95
CA ARG A 140 -18.91 -14.90 7.11
C ARG A 140 -18.22 -15.16 8.45
N ASN A 141 -16.99 -14.72 8.61
CA ASN A 141 -16.30 -14.78 9.90
C ASN A 141 -16.63 -13.53 10.73
N LYS A 142 -16.68 -13.71 12.05
CA LYS A 142 -16.80 -12.62 13.01
C LYS A 142 -15.43 -12.37 13.63
N ILE A 143 -14.83 -11.23 13.34
CA ILE A 143 -13.47 -10.87 13.76
C ILE A 143 -13.53 -9.65 14.67
N ASN A 144 -13.18 -9.82 15.94
CA ASN A 144 -13.29 -8.74 16.93
C ASN A 144 -11.95 -8.43 17.61
N ALA A 145 -11.72 -7.14 17.85
CA ALA A 145 -10.56 -6.63 18.59
C ALA A 145 -9.22 -7.11 18.01
N THR A 146 -8.93 -6.73 16.76
CA THR A 146 -7.70 -7.11 16.07
C THR A 146 -6.90 -5.93 15.54
N GLN A 147 -5.56 -6.07 15.51
CA GLN A 147 -4.70 -5.10 14.82
C GLN A 147 -4.91 -5.22 13.31
N LEU A 148 -4.78 -6.44 12.78
CA LEU A 148 -4.98 -6.76 11.39
C LEU A 148 -6.07 -7.83 11.25
N GLY A 149 -7.20 -7.51 10.61
CA GLY A 149 -8.28 -8.48 10.48
C GLY A 149 -7.89 -9.62 9.54
N ILE A 150 -7.77 -9.31 8.25
CA ILE A 150 -7.48 -10.29 7.20
C ILE A 150 -6.28 -9.81 6.40
N GLN A 151 -5.26 -10.67 6.25
CA GLN A 151 -4.06 -10.40 5.48
C GLN A 151 -3.87 -11.41 4.35
N PHE A 152 -3.68 -10.91 3.13
CA PHE A 152 -3.21 -11.70 2.00
C PHE A 152 -1.88 -11.10 1.53
N TYR A 153 -0.83 -11.91 1.52
CA TYR A 153 0.51 -11.46 1.19
C TYR A 153 1.22 -12.37 0.18
N ASN A 154 1.79 -11.76 -0.85
CA ASN A 154 2.68 -12.41 -1.82
C ASN A 154 2.05 -13.66 -2.48
N ASN A 155 0.74 -13.63 -2.73
CA ASN A 155 0.01 -14.65 -3.45
C ASN A 155 0.00 -14.30 -4.94
N ILE A 156 1.05 -14.66 -5.64
CA ILE A 156 1.33 -14.44 -7.07
C ILE A 156 0.32 -15.10 -8.04
N SER A 157 -0.40 -16.12 -7.57
CA SER A 157 -1.33 -16.88 -8.41
C SER A 157 -2.42 -17.48 -7.52
N LEU A 158 -3.39 -16.63 -7.18
CA LEU A 158 -4.51 -16.96 -6.31
C LEU A 158 -5.82 -16.39 -6.87
N ASN A 159 -6.90 -17.16 -6.74
CA ASN A 159 -8.25 -16.63 -6.89
C ASN A 159 -8.89 -16.64 -5.50
N SER A 160 -9.09 -15.46 -4.92
CA SER A 160 -9.53 -15.34 -3.54
C SER A 160 -10.80 -14.52 -3.38
N GLN A 161 -11.58 -14.94 -2.40
CA GLN A 161 -12.85 -14.34 -2.03
C GLN A 161 -12.77 -13.98 -0.55
N ILE A 162 -12.93 -12.69 -0.22
CA ILE A 162 -13.04 -12.18 1.14
C ILE A 162 -14.42 -11.55 1.23
N THR A 163 -15.41 -12.30 1.72
CA THR A 163 -16.81 -11.92 1.53
C THR A 163 -17.64 -12.02 2.80
N GLU A 164 -18.55 -11.07 3.04
CA GLU A 164 -19.54 -11.16 4.12
C GLU A 164 -18.92 -11.28 5.53
N ASN A 165 -17.67 -10.86 5.74
CA ASN A 165 -17.05 -10.89 7.06
C ASN A 165 -17.47 -9.66 7.86
N THR A 166 -17.61 -9.84 9.17
CA THR A 166 -17.87 -8.75 10.12
C THR A 166 -16.62 -8.54 10.98
N LEU A 167 -15.94 -7.41 10.78
CA LEU A 167 -14.73 -7.01 11.47
C LEU A 167 -15.07 -5.84 12.40
N ILE A 168 -14.98 -6.00 13.72
CA ILE A 168 -15.39 -4.98 14.69
C ILE A 168 -14.30 -4.73 15.75
N ASN A 169 -13.85 -3.50 15.84
CA ASN A 169 -13.03 -3.00 16.94
C ASN A 169 -13.85 -1.98 17.75
N THR A 170 -14.47 -2.42 18.85
CA THR A 170 -15.21 -1.51 19.74
C THR A 170 -14.29 -0.53 20.47
N ILE A 171 -13.01 -0.89 20.60
CA ILE A 171 -11.92 -0.05 21.08
C ILE A 171 -10.77 -0.22 20.07
N PRO A 172 -10.05 0.86 19.71
CA PRO A 172 -8.93 0.75 18.79
C PRO A 172 -7.87 -0.23 19.30
N VAL A 173 -7.37 -1.08 18.40
CA VAL A 173 -6.36 -2.09 18.71
C VAL A 173 -5.10 -1.79 17.94
N GLY A 174 -3.99 -1.55 18.65
CA GLY A 174 -2.75 -1.05 18.05
C GLY A 174 -2.78 0.47 17.89
N ILE A 175 -2.01 0.96 16.92
CA ILE A 175 -1.90 2.39 16.59
C ILE A 175 -2.35 2.61 15.14
N TYR A 176 -2.51 3.86 14.73
CA TYR A 176 -3.08 4.21 13.41
C TYR A 176 -2.44 3.47 12.24
N ASN A 177 -1.13 3.23 12.23
CA ASN A 177 -0.45 2.57 11.12
C ASN A 177 -0.42 1.03 11.23
N SER A 178 -0.74 0.43 12.38
CA SER A 178 -0.78 -1.03 12.55
C SER A 178 -2.19 -1.59 12.58
N ASN A 179 -3.21 -0.73 12.56
CA ASN A 179 -4.60 -1.12 12.62
C ASN A 179 -5.30 -1.05 11.26
N THR A 180 -5.52 -2.20 10.63
CA THR A 180 -6.14 -2.30 9.30
C THR A 180 -7.15 -3.46 9.27
N GLY A 181 -8.34 -3.23 8.73
CA GLY A 181 -9.35 -4.27 8.59
C GLY A 181 -8.93 -5.39 7.63
N ILE A 182 -8.72 -5.04 6.36
CA ILE A 182 -8.31 -5.99 5.31
C ILE A 182 -7.07 -5.44 4.60
N ASN A 183 -6.01 -6.24 4.53
CA ASN A 183 -4.81 -5.95 3.74
C ASN A 183 -4.58 -7.01 2.67
N VAL A 184 -4.34 -6.55 1.45
CA VAL A 184 -3.93 -7.38 0.32
C VAL A 184 -2.69 -6.77 -0.31
N SER A 185 -1.54 -7.42 -0.14
CA SER A 185 -0.26 -6.92 -0.64
C SER A 185 0.50 -7.97 -1.45
N GLU A 186 0.81 -7.63 -2.69
CA GLU A 186 1.64 -8.45 -3.56
C GLU A 186 3.04 -7.87 -3.70
N VAL A 187 4.00 -8.70 -4.11
CA VAL A 187 5.38 -8.25 -4.35
C VAL A 187 5.69 -8.15 -5.83
N VAL A 188 5.24 -9.09 -6.65
CA VAL A 188 5.54 -9.11 -8.10
C VAL A 188 4.43 -8.44 -8.90
N THR A 189 4.76 -7.34 -9.59
CA THR A 189 3.77 -6.42 -10.23
C THR A 189 3.15 -6.94 -11.53
N THR A 190 3.62 -8.07 -12.05
CA THR A 190 3.05 -8.78 -13.21
C THR A 190 2.14 -9.95 -12.81
N SER A 191 1.75 -10.01 -11.53
CA SER A 191 0.85 -11.02 -10.99
C SER A 191 -0.53 -10.99 -11.64
N TYR A 192 -1.15 -12.17 -11.79
CA TYR A 192 -2.52 -12.34 -12.29
C TYR A 192 -3.55 -12.53 -11.16
N THR A 193 -3.12 -12.33 -9.91
CA THR A 193 -3.96 -12.64 -8.74
C THR A 193 -5.14 -11.71 -8.64
N LYS A 194 -6.32 -12.33 -8.52
CA LYS A 194 -7.60 -11.64 -8.42
C LYS A 194 -8.16 -11.80 -7.03
N TYR A 195 -8.54 -10.66 -6.47
CA TYR A 195 -9.16 -10.55 -5.17
C TYR A 195 -10.58 -10.03 -5.33
N ASN A 196 -11.55 -10.70 -4.74
CA ASN A 196 -12.91 -10.19 -4.59
C ASN A 196 -13.19 -9.90 -3.12
N LEU A 197 -13.27 -8.61 -2.78
CA LEU A 197 -13.60 -8.11 -1.45
C LEU A 197 -15.05 -7.60 -1.53
N TYR A 198 -15.99 -8.43 -1.09
CA TYR A 198 -17.42 -8.16 -1.30
C TYR A 198 -18.23 -8.20 0.00
N ASN A 199 -19.06 -7.19 0.24
CA ASN A 199 -20.03 -7.19 1.34
C ASN A 199 -19.41 -7.42 2.72
N ASN A 200 -18.20 -6.92 2.97
CA ASN A 200 -17.61 -6.96 4.31
C ASN A 200 -18.04 -5.73 5.11
N ASN A 201 -18.32 -5.91 6.40
CA ASN A 201 -18.57 -4.84 7.35
C ASN A 201 -17.34 -4.65 8.22
N ILE A 202 -16.66 -3.51 8.08
CA ILE A 202 -15.44 -3.14 8.80
C ILE A 202 -15.75 -1.94 9.67
N ASN A 203 -15.73 -2.11 11.00
CA ASN A 203 -16.10 -1.06 11.95
C ASN A 203 -15.04 -0.89 13.04
N GLY A 204 -14.65 0.34 13.30
CA GLY A 204 -13.81 0.72 14.43
C GLY A 204 -12.30 0.52 14.21
N TYR A 205 -11.90 0.30 12.96
CA TYR A 205 -10.48 0.27 12.57
C TYR A 205 -10.00 1.68 12.21
N PHE A 206 -8.72 1.98 12.45
CA PHE A 206 -8.12 3.23 11.96
C PHE A 206 -7.98 3.24 10.43
N ASN A 207 -7.77 2.08 9.80
CA ASN A 207 -7.79 1.91 8.35
C ASN A 207 -8.71 0.76 7.92
N GLY A 208 -9.44 0.95 6.83
CA GLY A 208 -10.39 -0.05 6.33
C GLY A 208 -9.72 -1.13 5.48
N ILE A 209 -9.59 -0.86 4.18
CA ILE A 209 -9.09 -1.80 3.17
C ILE A 209 -7.82 -1.23 2.53
N TYR A 210 -6.72 -1.97 2.55
CA TYR A 210 -5.49 -1.63 1.85
C TYR A 210 -5.15 -2.68 0.79
N VAL A 211 -4.96 -2.23 -0.46
CA VAL A 211 -4.58 -3.08 -1.58
C VAL A 211 -3.37 -2.50 -2.30
N THR A 212 -2.32 -3.31 -2.47
CA THR A 212 -1.09 -2.88 -3.16
C THR A 212 -0.54 -3.94 -4.11
N ASN A 213 -0.06 -3.50 -5.28
CA ASN A 213 0.59 -4.33 -6.32
C ASN A 213 -0.28 -5.46 -6.91
N THR A 214 -1.61 -5.31 -6.93
CA THR A 214 -2.55 -6.37 -7.38
C THR A 214 -3.07 -6.18 -8.81
N TYR A 215 -3.67 -7.23 -9.38
CA TYR A 215 -4.30 -7.20 -10.71
C TYR A 215 -5.81 -7.53 -10.64
N SER A 216 -6.64 -6.67 -11.20
CA SER A 216 -8.10 -6.84 -11.32
C SER A 216 -8.81 -7.10 -9.98
N THR A 217 -8.32 -6.52 -8.88
CA THR A 217 -8.98 -6.58 -7.58
C THR A 217 -10.33 -5.86 -7.61
N GLN A 218 -11.37 -6.54 -7.13
CA GLN A 218 -12.72 -6.02 -6.97
C GLN A 218 -12.94 -5.72 -5.49
N ILE A 219 -13.39 -4.50 -5.19
CA ILE A 219 -13.75 -4.05 -3.85
C ILE A 219 -15.16 -3.48 -3.98
N THR A 220 -16.16 -4.27 -3.62
CA THR A 220 -17.54 -3.94 -3.95
C THR A 220 -18.48 -4.14 -2.77
N ASP A 221 -19.43 -3.23 -2.58
CA ASP A 221 -20.50 -3.35 -1.58
C ASP A 221 -19.99 -3.49 -0.13
N ASN A 222 -18.80 -2.98 0.19
CA ASN A 222 -18.27 -3.02 1.55
C ASN A 222 -18.73 -1.81 2.37
N GLU A 223 -18.98 -2.03 3.65
CA GLU A 223 -19.24 -1.00 4.66
C GLU A 223 -17.96 -0.78 5.49
N VAL A 224 -17.44 0.44 5.49
CA VAL A 224 -16.18 0.81 6.14
C VAL A 224 -16.40 2.02 7.05
N HIS A 225 -16.55 1.75 8.34
CA HIS A 225 -16.77 2.76 9.39
C HIS A 225 -15.51 2.90 10.25
N LEU A 226 -14.72 3.95 10.00
CA LEU A 226 -13.45 4.13 10.70
C LEU A 226 -13.63 4.70 12.11
N THR A 227 -12.69 4.36 13.00
CA THR A 227 -12.49 5.17 14.21
C THR A 227 -11.67 6.42 13.84
N PRO A 228 -12.09 7.62 14.29
CA PRO A 228 -11.34 8.84 14.02
C PRO A 228 -10.02 8.89 14.82
N ASP A 229 -8.94 9.27 14.16
CA ASP A 229 -7.67 9.68 14.77
C ASP A 229 -7.30 11.10 14.29
N ASN A 230 -7.62 12.08 15.12
CA ASN A 230 -7.41 13.49 14.81
C ASN A 230 -6.03 13.99 15.26
N THR A 231 -5.12 13.10 15.64
CA THR A 231 -3.73 13.50 15.92
C THR A 231 -3.02 13.84 14.61
N PRO A 232 -2.31 14.98 14.53
CA PRO A 232 -1.58 15.38 13.32
C PRO A 232 -0.69 14.28 12.76
N TYR A 233 -0.74 14.14 11.42
CA TYR A 233 0.06 13.16 10.66
C TYR A 233 -0.25 11.68 10.94
N HIS A 234 -1.32 11.37 11.67
CA HIS A 234 -1.79 9.99 11.83
C HIS A 234 -2.63 9.57 10.63
N PHE A 235 -1.97 9.24 9.52
CA PHE A 235 -2.64 8.97 8.25
C PHE A 235 -3.68 7.85 8.37
N GLN A 236 -4.90 8.15 7.91
CA GLN A 236 -6.02 7.22 7.90
C GLN A 236 -6.62 7.13 6.51
N PHE A 237 -7.10 5.93 6.16
CA PHE A 237 -7.83 5.72 4.92
C PHE A 237 -8.98 4.72 5.09
N GLY A 238 -10.09 4.99 4.42
CA GLY A 238 -11.17 4.01 4.29
C GLY A 238 -10.76 2.89 3.34
N ILE A 239 -10.47 3.22 2.10
CA ILE A 239 -9.98 2.29 1.08
C ILE A 239 -8.74 2.89 0.41
N ARG A 240 -7.64 2.16 0.38
CA ARG A 240 -6.38 2.59 -0.26
C ARG A 240 -5.96 1.58 -1.33
N ILE A 241 -5.73 2.07 -2.56
CA ILE A 241 -5.21 1.28 -3.68
C ILE A 241 -3.91 1.87 -4.23
N GLU A 242 -2.87 1.05 -4.32
CA GLU A 242 -1.54 1.50 -4.76
C GLU A 242 -0.91 0.55 -5.79
N ASN A 243 -0.40 1.09 -6.89
CA ASN A 243 0.29 0.32 -7.95
C ASN A 243 -0.52 -0.92 -8.41
N THR A 244 -1.85 -0.80 -8.40
CA THR A 244 -2.76 -1.84 -8.86
C THR A 244 -3.04 -1.68 -10.36
N ASN A 245 -3.52 -2.74 -11.00
CA ASN A 245 -4.03 -2.68 -12.37
C ASN A 245 -5.49 -3.14 -12.42
N LEU A 246 -6.35 -2.42 -13.14
CA LEU A 246 -7.78 -2.74 -13.30
C LEU A 246 -8.58 -2.86 -11.99
N ALA A 247 -8.10 -2.26 -10.90
CA ALA A 247 -8.84 -2.22 -9.64
C ALA A 247 -10.24 -1.62 -9.87
N PHE A 248 -11.25 -2.27 -9.29
CA PHE A 248 -12.65 -1.91 -9.45
C PHE A 248 -13.31 -1.72 -8.08
N LEU A 249 -13.58 -0.46 -7.76
CA LEU A 249 -14.22 -0.04 -6.52
C LEU A 249 -15.67 0.36 -6.87
N TYR A 250 -16.64 -0.41 -6.40
CA TYR A 250 -18.06 -0.19 -6.73
C TYR A 250 -18.95 -0.25 -5.50
N ASN A 251 -19.81 0.76 -5.33
CA ASN A 251 -20.86 0.76 -4.30
C ASN A 251 -20.34 0.48 -2.87
N ASN A 252 -19.13 0.94 -2.54
CA ASN A 252 -18.66 0.88 -1.14
C ASN A 252 -19.16 2.11 -0.39
N ASN A 253 -19.51 1.94 0.87
CA ASN A 253 -19.80 3.04 1.78
C ASN A 253 -18.64 3.19 2.77
N VAL A 254 -18.07 4.39 2.83
CA VAL A 254 -16.91 4.73 3.65
C VAL A 254 -17.26 5.93 4.50
N ASP A 255 -17.14 5.81 5.82
CA ASP A 255 -17.38 6.93 6.71
C ASP A 255 -16.57 6.87 8.00
N LYS A 256 -16.71 7.95 8.76
CA LYS A 256 -16.34 8.01 10.17
C LYS A 256 -17.39 8.80 10.95
N PRO A 257 -17.47 8.67 12.29
CA PRO A 257 -18.54 9.23 13.12
C PRO A 257 -18.76 10.74 12.97
N SER A 258 -17.70 11.52 12.71
CA SER A 258 -17.78 12.96 12.58
C SER A 258 -16.72 13.51 11.63
N ALA A 259 -17.06 14.59 10.92
CA ALA A 259 -16.12 15.29 10.06
C ALA A 259 -15.05 16.04 10.87
N ASP A 260 -13.81 16.03 10.37
CA ASP A 260 -12.76 16.91 10.86
C ASP A 260 -12.18 17.66 9.66
N ASN A 261 -12.47 18.96 9.60
CA ASN A 261 -12.07 19.83 8.49
C ASN A 261 -10.62 20.31 8.57
N ASN A 262 -9.87 19.90 9.60
CA ASN A 262 -8.45 20.22 9.79
C ASN A 262 -7.54 18.99 9.60
N ALA A 263 -8.10 17.77 9.65
CA ALA A 263 -7.36 16.53 9.55
C ALA A 263 -7.01 16.13 8.10
N TRP A 264 -6.12 16.88 7.46
CA TRP A 264 -5.72 16.68 6.05
C TRP A 264 -5.04 15.33 5.75
N TRP A 265 -4.73 14.54 6.77
CA TRP A 265 -4.20 13.18 6.70
C TRP A 265 -5.28 12.08 6.69
N GLN A 266 -6.58 12.44 6.70
CA GLN A 266 -7.71 11.49 6.70
C GLN A 266 -8.41 11.40 5.33
N TYR A 267 -8.42 10.20 4.75
CA TYR A 267 -8.92 9.97 3.39
C TYR A 267 -10.07 8.96 3.36
N GLY A 268 -11.09 9.21 2.53
CA GLY A 268 -12.09 8.20 2.23
C GLY A 268 -11.50 7.11 1.34
N ILE A 269 -11.32 7.42 0.07
CA ILE A 269 -10.67 6.55 -0.91
C ILE A 269 -9.37 7.21 -1.39
N PHE A 270 -8.24 6.51 -1.25
CA PHE A 270 -6.94 6.98 -1.67
C PHE A 270 -6.36 6.08 -2.78
N ALA A 271 -6.02 6.67 -3.92
CA ALA A 271 -5.44 5.99 -5.06
C ALA A 271 -4.06 6.56 -5.43
N ASN A 272 -3.02 5.73 -5.40
CA ASN A 272 -1.66 6.15 -5.76
C ASN A 272 -1.08 5.29 -6.91
N THR A 273 -0.74 5.94 -8.02
CA THR A 273 0.00 5.34 -9.14
C THR A 273 -0.63 4.03 -9.65
N ASN A 274 -1.92 4.04 -10.00
CA ASN A 274 -2.63 2.85 -10.50
C ASN A 274 -2.75 2.81 -12.03
N ILE A 275 -2.79 1.60 -12.58
CA ILE A 275 -3.01 1.33 -14.00
C ILE A 275 -4.50 1.14 -14.24
N THR A 276 -5.16 2.10 -14.89
CA THR A 276 -6.57 2.01 -15.30
C THR A 276 -7.55 1.65 -14.16
N PRO A 277 -7.53 2.35 -13.01
CA PRO A 277 -8.47 2.12 -11.92
C PRO A 277 -9.90 2.54 -12.30
N ARG A 278 -10.89 2.00 -11.59
CA ARG A 278 -12.32 2.26 -11.79
C ARG A 278 -12.99 2.50 -10.45
N LEU A 279 -13.49 3.71 -10.21
CA LEU A 279 -14.12 4.13 -8.94
C LEU A 279 -15.54 4.59 -9.23
N LEU A 280 -16.50 3.69 -9.01
CA LEU A 280 -17.89 3.91 -9.40
C LEU A 280 -18.82 3.86 -8.19
N CYS A 281 -19.59 4.92 -7.99
CA CYS A 281 -20.75 4.93 -7.10
C CYS A 281 -20.45 4.58 -5.66
N ASN A 282 -19.28 4.97 -5.17
CA ASN A 282 -18.93 4.84 -3.77
C ASN A 282 -19.51 6.02 -2.99
N GLY A 283 -20.02 5.76 -1.78
CA GLY A 283 -20.40 6.76 -0.80
C GLY A 283 -19.22 7.06 0.13
N VAL A 284 -18.89 8.33 0.33
CA VAL A 284 -17.85 8.75 1.25
C VAL A 284 -18.37 9.89 2.13
N ASN A 285 -18.44 9.65 3.44
CA ASN A 285 -19.00 10.60 4.40
C ASN A 285 -17.98 11.01 5.46
N ASN A 286 -18.02 12.27 5.87
CA ASN A 286 -17.29 12.81 7.02
C ASN A 286 -15.76 12.73 6.92
N MET A 287 -15.19 12.53 5.72
CA MET A 287 -13.74 12.46 5.50
C MET A 287 -13.17 13.82 5.10
N TYR A 288 -11.92 14.12 5.48
CA TYR A 288 -11.29 15.37 5.07
C TYR A 288 -11.23 15.48 3.55
N ALA A 289 -10.57 14.51 2.88
CA ALA A 289 -10.66 14.35 1.44
C ALA A 289 -11.47 13.09 1.14
N SER A 290 -12.54 13.24 0.36
CA SER A 290 -13.40 12.11 0.05
C SER A 290 -12.69 11.13 -0.88
N LEU A 291 -12.13 11.63 -1.98
CA LEU A 291 -11.29 10.91 -2.92
C LEU A 291 -9.94 11.63 -3.04
N LYS A 292 -8.82 10.94 -2.84
CA LYS A 292 -7.46 11.46 -3.04
C LYS A 292 -6.72 10.66 -4.10
N PHE A 293 -6.01 11.35 -4.98
CA PHE A 293 -5.18 10.77 -6.02
C PHE A 293 -3.75 11.28 -5.93
N GLN A 294 -2.79 10.40 -6.17
CA GLN A 294 -1.38 10.73 -6.31
C GLN A 294 -0.72 9.96 -7.46
N GLY A 295 0.17 10.62 -8.18
CA GLY A 295 0.81 10.04 -9.37
C GLY A 295 -0.19 9.60 -10.47
N PRO A 296 0.29 8.87 -11.49
CA PRO A 296 -0.57 8.46 -12.60
C PRO A 296 -1.63 7.41 -12.21
N ASN A 297 -2.90 7.78 -12.28
CA ASN A 297 -4.11 6.97 -12.09
C ASN A 297 -5.02 7.00 -13.33
N ILE A 298 -4.41 7.09 -14.52
CA ILE A 298 -5.12 7.35 -15.78
C ILE A 298 -6.05 6.17 -16.10
N THR A 299 -7.33 6.46 -16.27
CA THR A 299 -8.37 5.46 -16.53
C THR A 299 -8.43 5.04 -18.01
N THR A 300 -9.30 4.10 -18.35
CA THR A 300 -9.68 3.78 -19.73
C THR A 300 -10.80 4.68 -20.22
N ALA A 301 -10.97 4.87 -21.53
CA ALA A 301 -12.05 5.72 -22.04
C ALA A 301 -13.43 5.16 -21.63
N GLY A 302 -14.27 6.00 -21.03
CA GLY A 302 -15.61 5.62 -20.57
C GLY A 302 -15.65 4.96 -19.20
N PHE A 303 -14.52 4.52 -18.68
CA PHE A 303 -14.40 4.21 -17.26
C PHE A 303 -13.67 5.35 -16.54
N GLY A 304 -13.95 5.52 -15.26
CA GLY A 304 -13.48 6.69 -14.54
C GLY A 304 -13.83 6.65 -13.07
N ILE A 305 -13.86 7.87 -12.54
CA ILE A 305 -14.40 8.25 -11.25
C ILE A 305 -15.82 8.72 -11.54
N ILE A 306 -16.82 7.86 -11.36
CA ILE A 306 -18.19 8.09 -11.85
C ILE A 306 -19.20 7.85 -10.73
N GLY A 307 -20.18 8.74 -10.60
CA GLY A 307 -21.37 8.54 -9.74
C GLY A 307 -21.08 8.49 -8.24
N ASN A 308 -19.89 8.87 -7.79
CA ASN A 308 -19.53 8.80 -6.37
C ASN A 308 -20.26 9.90 -5.59
N ASP A 309 -20.69 9.57 -4.38
CA ASP A 309 -21.42 10.45 -3.47
C ASP A 309 -20.48 10.88 -2.34
N MET A 310 -20.12 12.15 -2.32
CA MET A 310 -19.18 12.73 -1.36
C MET A 310 -19.94 13.65 -0.42
N ASN A 311 -19.80 13.45 0.89
CA ASN A 311 -20.63 14.10 1.89
C ASN A 311 -19.83 14.63 3.07
N ASN A 312 -20.12 15.88 3.45
CA ASN A 312 -19.62 16.50 4.69
C ASN A 312 -18.09 16.44 4.84
N GLY A 313 -17.37 16.68 3.74
CA GLY A 313 -15.90 16.73 3.73
C GLY A 313 -15.33 18.14 3.60
N LYS A 314 -14.00 18.25 3.72
CA LYS A 314 -13.26 19.49 3.41
C LYS A 314 -12.96 19.62 1.92
N ILE A 315 -12.60 18.49 1.30
CA ILE A 315 -12.31 18.36 -0.13
C ILE A 315 -13.08 17.15 -0.65
N GLY A 316 -13.77 17.29 -1.78
CA GLY A 316 -14.36 16.14 -2.44
C GLY A 316 -13.29 15.32 -3.16
N ILE A 317 -12.72 15.86 -4.24
CA ILE A 317 -11.64 15.25 -5.00
C ILE A 317 -10.35 16.04 -4.78
N TRP A 318 -9.29 15.37 -4.32
CA TRP A 318 -7.96 15.94 -4.18
C TRP A 318 -6.97 15.27 -5.13
N LEU A 319 -6.43 16.05 -6.08
CA LEU A 319 -5.34 15.66 -6.97
C LEU A 319 -4.03 16.25 -6.43
N ASP A 320 -3.09 15.40 -6.06
CA ASP A 320 -1.83 15.82 -5.46
C ASP A 320 -0.62 15.02 -5.98
N ALA A 321 0.59 15.51 -5.72
CA ALA A 321 1.84 14.84 -6.06
C ALA A 321 1.84 14.29 -7.50
N GLN A 322 1.65 15.18 -8.48
CA GLN A 322 1.61 14.84 -9.90
C GLN A 322 0.49 13.84 -10.26
N ALA A 323 -0.67 13.96 -9.62
CA ALA A 323 -1.81 13.11 -9.91
C ALA A 323 -2.34 13.32 -11.33
N GLU A 324 -2.55 12.23 -12.07
CA GLU A 324 -3.19 12.24 -13.37
C GLU A 324 -4.29 11.19 -13.43
N ILE A 325 -5.54 11.59 -13.61
CA ILE A 325 -6.68 10.65 -13.62
C ILE A 325 -7.23 10.38 -15.04
N GLY A 326 -6.77 11.13 -16.04
CA GLY A 326 -7.34 11.09 -17.39
C GLY A 326 -8.72 11.78 -17.45
N ASN A 327 -9.30 11.89 -18.65
CA ASN A 327 -10.61 12.48 -18.88
C ASN A 327 -11.71 11.68 -18.17
N GLN A 328 -12.59 12.38 -17.46
CA GLN A 328 -13.70 11.77 -16.71
C GLN A 328 -15.04 11.88 -17.44
N TYR A 329 -15.05 12.34 -18.70
CA TYR A 329 -16.22 12.38 -19.57
C TYR A 329 -16.03 11.41 -20.75
N LEU A 330 -17.13 10.94 -21.31
CA LEU A 330 -17.15 10.15 -22.55
C LEU A 330 -17.79 10.98 -23.65
N SER A 331 -17.13 11.12 -24.82
CA SER A 331 -17.66 11.87 -25.98
C SER A 331 -18.08 11.00 -27.17
N ILE A 332 -17.93 9.68 -27.08
CA ILE A 332 -18.06 8.77 -28.24
C ILE A 332 -19.51 8.69 -28.77
N PHE A 333 -20.51 9.04 -27.95
CA PHE A 333 -21.95 9.00 -28.31
C PHE A 333 -22.76 10.20 -27.79
N GLY A 334 -22.11 11.34 -27.56
CA GLY A 334 -22.66 12.48 -26.79
C GLY A 334 -21.75 12.81 -25.61
N ASN A 335 -21.79 14.04 -25.08
CA ASN A 335 -21.02 14.41 -23.90
C ASN A 335 -21.73 13.87 -22.66
N TYR A 336 -21.21 12.80 -22.04
CA TYR A 336 -21.75 12.27 -20.79
C TYR A 336 -20.92 12.71 -19.59
N ALA A 337 -21.58 13.32 -18.61
CA ALA A 337 -20.96 13.74 -17.36
C ALA A 337 -20.70 12.56 -16.40
N SER A 338 -19.67 12.70 -15.56
CA SER A 338 -19.29 11.67 -14.58
C SER A 338 -20.28 11.53 -13.41
N ASP A 339 -21.22 12.47 -13.25
CA ASP A 339 -22.31 12.49 -12.24
C ASP A 339 -21.85 12.25 -10.78
N ASN A 340 -20.60 12.60 -10.45
CA ASN A 340 -20.17 12.67 -9.05
C ASN A 340 -20.97 13.78 -8.31
N LYS A 341 -21.24 13.57 -7.02
CA LYS A 341 -22.06 14.46 -6.19
C LYS A 341 -21.29 14.92 -4.96
N TRP A 342 -21.57 16.15 -4.54
CA TRP A 342 -21.01 16.77 -3.34
C TRP A 342 -22.16 17.32 -2.49
N HIS A 343 -22.38 16.77 -1.30
CA HIS A 343 -23.35 17.32 -0.34
C HIS A 343 -22.71 17.72 0.98
N GLY A 344 -23.31 18.70 1.67
CA GLY A 344 -22.84 19.14 2.99
C GLY A 344 -21.46 19.81 3.01
N PHE A 345 -20.88 20.16 1.86
CA PHE A 345 -19.65 20.96 1.80
C PHE A 345 -19.96 22.43 2.13
N SER A 346 -19.09 23.08 2.92
CA SER A 346 -19.15 24.54 3.07
C SER A 346 -19.05 25.22 1.70
N PRO A 347 -19.78 26.32 1.44
CA PRO A 347 -19.64 27.10 0.20
C PRO A 347 -18.21 27.58 -0.09
N THR A 348 -17.33 27.60 0.92
CA THR A 348 -15.92 27.98 0.82
C THR A 348 -14.97 26.80 0.63
N ASN A 349 -15.45 25.56 0.75
CA ASN A 349 -14.64 24.36 0.60
C ASN A 349 -14.53 23.98 -0.88
N PRO A 350 -13.34 23.59 -1.38
CA PRO A 350 -13.21 23.15 -2.75
C PRO A 350 -13.82 21.76 -2.92
N GLN A 351 -14.69 21.63 -3.92
CA GLN A 351 -15.23 20.34 -4.33
C GLN A 351 -14.17 19.51 -5.05
N THR A 352 -13.33 20.17 -5.86
CA THR A 352 -12.11 19.61 -6.43
C THR A 352 -10.93 20.53 -6.11
N PHE A 353 -9.84 19.95 -5.62
CA PHE A 353 -8.58 20.64 -5.34
C PHE A 353 -7.42 19.96 -6.09
N SER A 354 -6.64 20.74 -6.85
CA SER A 354 -5.44 20.26 -7.53
C SER A 354 -4.20 20.99 -6.98
N SER A 355 -3.16 20.23 -6.64
CA SER A 355 -1.88 20.74 -6.12
C SER A 355 -0.68 20.05 -6.77
N SER A 356 0.52 20.60 -6.54
CA SER A 356 1.79 19.88 -6.78
C SER A 356 2.03 19.42 -8.23
N GLY A 357 1.59 20.20 -9.21
CA GLY A 357 1.77 19.90 -10.64
C GLY A 357 0.91 18.75 -11.15
N SER A 358 -0.24 18.52 -10.51
CA SER A 358 -1.22 17.51 -10.89
C SER A 358 -2.16 17.98 -12.00
N ASN A 359 -2.69 17.03 -12.76
CA ASN A 359 -3.66 17.22 -13.84
C ASN A 359 -3.17 18.10 -15.00
N ALA A 360 -1.91 17.92 -15.39
CA ALA A 360 -1.25 18.61 -16.48
C ALA A 360 -1.82 18.26 -17.87
N LEU A 361 -2.77 17.32 -17.94
CA LEU A 361 -3.54 16.96 -19.14
C LEU A 361 -4.83 17.77 -19.34
N ASN A 362 -5.17 18.71 -18.45
CA ASN A 362 -6.50 19.34 -18.43
C ASN A 362 -7.62 18.29 -18.43
N ALA A 363 -7.48 17.22 -17.63
CA ALA A 363 -8.50 16.20 -17.54
C ALA A 363 -9.84 16.87 -17.26
N THR A 364 -10.74 16.76 -18.22
CA THR A 364 -12.04 17.41 -18.10
C THR A 364 -12.86 16.58 -17.13
N MET A 365 -13.21 17.20 -16.01
CA MET A 365 -14.13 16.64 -15.04
C MET A 365 -15.47 17.35 -15.23
N ASP A 366 -16.43 16.64 -15.81
CA ASP A 366 -17.80 17.11 -15.89
C ASP A 366 -18.55 16.61 -14.65
N THR A 367 -18.93 17.54 -13.79
CA THR A 367 -19.37 17.30 -12.42
C THR A 367 -20.74 17.89 -12.20
N LYS A 368 -21.63 17.17 -11.48
CA LYS A 368 -22.97 17.65 -11.15
C LYS A 368 -23.04 18.02 -9.66
N GLY A 369 -22.80 19.28 -9.32
CA GLY A 369 -22.93 19.74 -7.93
C GLY A 369 -24.33 20.24 -7.63
N ILE A 370 -24.98 19.75 -6.57
CA ILE A 370 -26.19 20.38 -6.01
C ILE A 370 -25.73 21.30 -4.89
N MET A 371 -25.82 22.61 -5.08
CA MET A 371 -25.63 23.55 -3.96
C MET A 371 -26.82 23.48 -3.00
N PRO A 372 -26.69 23.92 -1.73
CA PRO A 372 -27.78 23.94 -0.75
C PRO A 372 -29.05 24.67 -1.21
N THR A 373 -28.97 25.49 -2.26
CA THR A 373 -30.08 26.21 -2.89
C THR A 373 -30.91 25.38 -3.88
N GLY A 374 -30.61 24.09 -4.06
CA GLY A 374 -31.35 23.19 -4.97
C GLY A 374 -30.98 23.31 -6.45
N ASN A 375 -30.04 24.19 -6.81
CA ASN A 375 -29.55 24.34 -8.17
C ASN A 375 -28.39 23.38 -8.48
N VAL A 376 -28.44 22.77 -9.66
CA VAL A 376 -27.37 21.94 -10.23
C VAL A 376 -26.37 22.84 -10.95
N TYR A 377 -25.10 22.76 -10.58
CA TYR A 377 -23.99 23.49 -11.21
C TYR A 377 -23.01 22.53 -11.88
N TYR A 378 -22.51 22.93 -13.04
CA TYR A 378 -21.54 22.18 -13.85
C TYR A 378 -20.20 22.94 -13.94
N LEU A 379 -19.10 22.22 -14.07
CA LEU A 379 -17.80 22.81 -14.45
C LEU A 379 -17.78 22.96 -15.98
N ASP A 380 -17.61 24.19 -16.46
CA ASP A 380 -17.58 24.52 -17.89
C ASP A 380 -16.24 24.11 -18.55
N PRO A 381 -16.25 23.23 -19.58
CA PRO A 381 -15.05 22.95 -20.38
C PRO A 381 -14.58 24.13 -21.24
N ALA A 382 -15.48 25.05 -21.62
CA ALA A 382 -15.22 26.11 -22.59
C ALA A 382 -14.58 27.37 -21.97
N ASN A 383 -14.83 27.66 -20.69
CA ASN A 383 -14.11 28.69 -19.92
C ASN A 383 -13.07 28.12 -18.94
N ALA A 384 -12.88 26.79 -18.90
CA ALA A 384 -11.70 26.15 -18.32
C ALA A 384 -10.50 26.16 -19.29
N THR A 385 -10.31 27.26 -20.04
CA THR A 385 -8.99 27.61 -20.59
C THR A 385 -7.99 27.96 -19.49
N GLY A 386 -8.46 28.07 -18.24
CA GLY A 386 -7.66 28.02 -17.03
C GLY A 386 -7.06 26.62 -16.83
N VAL A 387 -5.94 26.39 -17.49
CA VAL A 387 -4.97 25.32 -17.24
C VAL A 387 -4.96 24.93 -15.74
N LEU A 388 -5.04 23.63 -15.42
CA LEU A 388 -4.82 23.12 -14.05
C LEU A 388 -3.34 23.16 -13.65
N THR A 389 -2.65 24.25 -13.97
CA THR A 389 -1.27 24.51 -13.56
C THR A 389 -1.26 25.36 -12.30
N GLY A 390 -0.82 24.78 -11.19
CA GLY A 390 -0.70 25.45 -9.88
C GLY A 390 -1.79 25.04 -8.88
N SER A 391 -1.71 25.58 -7.67
CA SER A 391 -2.74 25.40 -6.62
C SER A 391 -4.04 26.11 -7.06
N SER A 392 -4.89 25.41 -7.80
CA SER A 392 -6.13 25.96 -8.34
C SER A 392 -7.33 25.47 -7.54
N HIS A 393 -8.13 26.42 -7.05
CA HIS A 393 -9.42 26.16 -6.39
C HIS A 393 -10.56 26.37 -7.37
N TYR A 394 -11.41 25.37 -7.58
CA TYR A 394 -12.65 25.55 -8.34
C TYR A 394 -13.85 25.48 -7.41
N LEU A 395 -14.54 26.61 -7.28
CA LEU A 395 -15.90 26.72 -6.75
C LEU A 395 -16.85 26.75 -7.96
N LEU A 396 -17.89 25.92 -7.98
CA LEU A 396 -18.92 25.94 -9.02
C LEU A 396 -19.54 27.35 -9.12
N ARG A 397 -19.31 28.05 -10.24
CA ARG A 397 -19.73 29.46 -10.39
C ARG A 397 -20.77 29.77 -11.46
N ASN A 398 -21.29 28.81 -12.23
CA ASN A 398 -22.49 29.08 -13.05
C ASN A 398 -23.26 27.81 -13.45
N PRO A 399 -24.60 27.85 -13.50
CA PRO A 399 -25.41 26.79 -14.08
C PRO A 399 -25.34 26.91 -15.62
N PHE A 400 -24.69 25.95 -16.29
CA PHE A 400 -24.75 25.80 -17.75
C PHE A 400 -25.61 24.60 -18.13
N SER A 401 -26.37 24.72 -19.21
CA SER A 401 -27.17 23.63 -19.79
C SER A 401 -26.29 22.79 -20.75
N PHE A 402 -25.74 21.69 -20.26
CA PHE A 402 -25.11 20.65 -21.08
C PHE A 402 -26.09 19.48 -21.31
N PRO A 403 -25.88 18.64 -22.35
CA PRO A 403 -26.84 17.60 -22.71
C PRO A 403 -27.09 16.62 -21.56
N SER A 404 -28.36 16.25 -21.39
CA SER A 404 -28.96 15.58 -20.23
C SER A 404 -28.58 14.11 -20.02
N GLN A 405 -27.49 13.61 -20.62
CA GLN A 405 -27.15 12.20 -20.57
C GLN A 405 -26.05 11.91 -19.54
N ASN A 406 -26.38 11.14 -18.51
CA ASN A 406 -25.48 10.86 -17.38
C ASN A 406 -24.77 9.51 -17.57
N LEU A 407 -23.47 9.44 -17.26
CA LEU A 407 -22.83 8.15 -16.95
C LEU A 407 -23.41 7.69 -15.60
N ASN A 408 -24.39 6.79 -15.64
CA ASN A 408 -24.92 6.21 -14.42
C ASN A 408 -24.07 4.98 -14.02
N CYS A 409 -24.20 4.55 -12.76
CA CYS A 409 -23.48 3.39 -12.22
C CYS A 409 -23.57 2.11 -13.07
N ASN A 410 -24.62 2.02 -13.88
CA ASN A 410 -24.98 0.89 -14.72
C ASN A 410 -25.02 1.26 -16.21
N SER A 411 -24.45 2.41 -16.62
CA SER A 411 -24.51 2.85 -18.01
C SER A 411 -23.54 1.96 -18.74
N GLY A 412 -24.08 0.85 -19.24
CA GLY A 412 -23.37 -0.15 -20.02
C GLY A 412 -22.78 0.53 -21.23
N ILE A 413 -21.56 1.02 -21.09
CA ILE A 413 -20.76 1.38 -22.24
C ILE A 413 -20.51 0.07 -22.97
N ALA A 414 -21.04 -0.02 -24.17
CA ALA A 414 -20.81 -1.13 -25.08
C ALA A 414 -19.29 -1.28 -25.28
N THR A 415 -18.72 -2.30 -24.64
CA THR A 415 -17.29 -2.67 -24.69
C THR A 415 -16.32 -1.49 -24.49
N PRO A 416 -16.03 -1.14 -23.24
CA PRO A 416 -15.01 -0.15 -22.90
C PRO A 416 -13.70 -0.45 -23.60
N LEU A 417 -13.00 0.58 -24.07
CA LEU A 417 -11.64 0.41 -24.58
C LEU A 417 -10.77 -0.13 -23.43
N LEU A 418 -10.13 -1.29 -23.63
CA LEU A 418 -9.15 -1.81 -22.65
C LEU A 418 -7.91 -0.92 -22.53
N ARG A 419 -7.69 -0.06 -23.54
CA ARG A 419 -6.53 0.81 -23.65
C ARG A 419 -6.66 2.03 -22.76
N MET A 420 -5.65 2.25 -21.93
CA MET A 420 -5.43 3.44 -21.12
C MET A 420 -5.63 4.72 -21.95
N GLN A 421 -6.29 5.74 -21.38
CA GLN A 421 -6.43 7.04 -22.03
C GLN A 421 -5.05 7.69 -22.26
N ASN A 422 -4.96 8.57 -23.27
CA ASN A 422 -3.72 9.26 -23.65
C ASN A 422 -2.53 8.33 -23.97
N ALA A 423 -2.80 7.07 -24.32
CA ALA A 423 -1.78 6.09 -24.66
C ALA A 423 -0.77 6.60 -25.71
N ASN A 424 -1.25 7.25 -26.78
CA ASN A 424 -0.38 7.75 -27.84
C ASN A 424 0.51 8.88 -27.33
N ASN A 425 -0.04 9.78 -26.50
CA ASN A 425 0.73 10.88 -25.91
C ASN A 425 1.79 10.39 -24.92
N ILE A 426 1.46 9.38 -24.11
CA ILE A 426 2.41 8.72 -23.21
C ILE A 426 3.52 8.05 -24.02
N ALA A 427 3.16 7.29 -25.06
CA ALA A 427 4.13 6.62 -25.95
C ALA A 427 5.11 7.61 -26.60
N SER A 428 4.60 8.75 -27.09
CA SER A 428 5.38 9.78 -27.79
C SER A 428 6.03 10.83 -26.89
N ASN A 429 5.95 10.73 -25.55
CA ASN A 429 6.40 11.78 -24.61
C ASN A 429 5.77 13.16 -24.86
N THR A 430 4.49 13.22 -25.24
CA THR A 430 3.79 14.48 -25.47
C THR A 430 2.79 14.82 -24.36
N ILE A 431 2.68 13.98 -23.33
CA ILE A 431 1.94 14.27 -22.11
C ILE A 431 2.71 15.30 -21.26
N GLY A 432 2.17 16.51 -21.10
CA GLY A 432 2.77 17.49 -20.19
C GLY A 432 2.68 16.99 -18.75
N PHE A 433 3.80 16.99 -18.02
CA PHE A 433 3.82 16.81 -16.56
C PHE A 433 4.43 18.09 -15.96
N ALA A 434 3.70 18.77 -15.08
CA ALA A 434 4.09 20.09 -14.56
C ALA A 434 5.23 20.04 -13.52
N GLY A 435 5.66 18.85 -13.09
CA GLY A 435 6.82 18.64 -12.22
C GLY A 435 7.35 17.21 -12.33
N ASN A 436 8.64 17.02 -12.08
CA ASN A 436 9.28 15.69 -12.09
C ASN A 436 9.00 14.88 -13.38
N ALA A 437 8.96 15.58 -14.52
CA ALA A 437 8.43 15.04 -15.76
C ALA A 437 9.14 13.76 -16.23
N ALA A 438 10.47 13.68 -16.11
CA ALA A 438 11.25 12.51 -16.52
C ALA A 438 10.79 11.22 -15.80
N ASN A 439 10.59 11.29 -14.48
CA ASN A 439 10.12 10.17 -13.69
C ASN A 439 8.64 9.86 -13.97
N MET A 440 7.80 10.89 -14.14
CA MET A 440 6.39 10.70 -14.50
C MET A 440 6.21 10.06 -15.87
N TYR A 441 7.04 10.41 -16.86
CA TYR A 441 7.11 9.72 -18.14
C TYR A 441 7.54 8.26 -17.97
N ALA A 442 8.58 7.99 -17.16
CA ALA A 442 9.05 6.63 -16.92
C ALA A 442 7.95 5.75 -16.30
N ILE A 443 7.26 6.26 -15.27
CA ILE A 443 6.16 5.57 -14.60
C ILE A 443 4.98 5.37 -15.55
N SER A 444 4.55 6.41 -16.26
CA SER A 444 3.39 6.33 -17.17
C SER A 444 3.65 5.43 -18.36
N LYS A 445 4.87 5.42 -18.92
CA LYS A 445 5.27 4.49 -20.00
C LYS A 445 5.29 3.06 -19.51
N ARG A 446 5.79 2.80 -18.30
CA ARG A 446 5.70 1.48 -17.67
C ARG A 446 4.23 1.06 -17.51
N HIS A 447 3.36 1.94 -17.03
CA HIS A 447 1.92 1.66 -16.90
C HIS A 447 1.26 1.32 -18.24
N LEU A 448 1.55 2.09 -19.29
CA LEU A 448 1.06 1.81 -20.63
C LEU A 448 1.54 0.44 -21.14
N PHE A 449 2.83 0.14 -20.97
CA PHE A 449 3.40 -1.16 -21.35
C PHE A 449 2.72 -2.31 -20.60
N HIS A 450 2.53 -2.17 -19.28
CA HIS A 450 1.85 -3.17 -18.45
C HIS A 450 0.36 -3.30 -18.81
N ASN A 451 -0.36 -2.19 -19.05
CA ASN A 451 -1.76 -2.21 -19.51
C ASN A 451 -1.91 -3.01 -20.81
N ILE A 452 -1.03 -2.77 -21.78
CA ILE A 452 -1.05 -3.49 -23.07
C ILE A 452 -0.74 -4.97 -22.89
N LYS A 453 0.33 -5.31 -22.15
CA LYS A 453 0.77 -6.70 -21.96
C LYS A 453 -0.20 -7.52 -21.12
N LEU A 454 -0.67 -6.99 -19.99
CA LEU A 454 -1.55 -7.73 -19.08
C LEU A 454 -2.96 -7.92 -19.63
N ASN A 455 -3.44 -6.99 -20.47
CA ASN A 455 -4.76 -7.07 -21.08
C ASN A 455 -4.76 -7.61 -22.51
N ASN A 456 -3.60 -8.09 -23.02
CA ASN A 456 -3.44 -8.61 -24.38
C ASN A 456 -4.00 -7.68 -25.47
N ILE A 457 -3.76 -6.38 -25.36
CA ILE A 457 -4.30 -5.38 -26.28
C ILE A 457 -3.59 -5.51 -27.64
N ASN A 458 -4.35 -5.65 -28.73
CA ASN A 458 -3.78 -5.65 -30.07
C ASN A 458 -3.30 -4.23 -30.44
N VAL A 459 -2.00 -4.10 -30.71
CA VAL A 459 -1.35 -2.82 -31.07
C VAL A 459 -1.05 -2.69 -32.56
N SER A 460 -1.34 -3.71 -33.39
CA SER A 460 -0.94 -3.73 -34.80
C SER A 460 -1.55 -2.60 -35.63
N THR A 461 -2.70 -2.08 -35.21
CA THR A 461 -3.46 -1.03 -35.90
C THR A 461 -3.07 0.39 -35.48
N ASP A 462 -2.23 0.56 -34.45
CA ASP A 462 -1.76 1.87 -33.99
C ASP A 462 -0.24 1.95 -34.13
N PRO A 463 0.28 2.64 -35.18
CA PRO A 463 1.71 2.70 -35.46
C PRO A 463 2.55 3.29 -34.32
N ILE A 464 2.01 4.27 -33.58
CA ILE A 464 2.72 4.93 -32.48
C ILE A 464 2.88 3.95 -31.33
N ILE A 465 1.79 3.27 -30.95
CA ILE A 465 1.82 2.28 -29.88
C ILE A 465 2.66 1.08 -30.27
N LYS A 466 2.57 0.60 -31.52
CA LYS A 466 3.42 -0.49 -32.01
C LYS A 466 4.90 -0.14 -31.89
N ALA A 467 5.31 1.02 -32.39
CA ALA A 467 6.69 1.48 -32.30
C ALA A 467 7.17 1.64 -30.85
N PHE A 468 6.30 2.14 -29.98
CA PHE A 468 6.57 2.20 -28.54
C PHE A 468 6.76 0.81 -27.93
N MET A 469 5.86 -0.15 -28.19
CA MET A 469 5.98 -1.51 -27.64
C MET A 469 7.23 -2.22 -28.14
N ASP A 470 7.55 -2.09 -29.43
CA ASP A 470 8.74 -2.68 -30.05
C ASP A 470 10.03 -2.12 -29.41
N SER A 471 10.11 -0.79 -29.24
CA SER A 471 11.26 -0.15 -28.59
C SER A 471 11.33 -0.42 -27.08
N ALA A 472 10.22 -0.34 -26.36
CA ALA A 472 10.14 -0.54 -24.91
C ALA A 472 10.56 -1.96 -24.50
N ASN A 473 10.34 -2.97 -25.33
CA ASN A 473 10.82 -4.33 -25.08
C ASN A 473 12.35 -4.40 -24.90
N ALA A 474 13.12 -3.52 -25.56
CA ALA A 474 14.58 -3.49 -25.49
C ALA A 474 15.13 -2.59 -24.36
N THR A 475 14.31 -1.72 -23.78
CA THR A 475 14.71 -0.80 -22.70
C THR A 475 14.54 -1.44 -21.32
N HIS A 476 14.87 -0.70 -20.26
CA HIS A 476 14.63 -1.14 -18.88
C HIS A 476 13.16 -1.47 -18.61
N ILE A 477 12.19 -0.82 -19.27
CA ILE A 477 10.75 -1.06 -19.09
C ILE A 477 10.41 -2.52 -19.45
N GLY A 478 10.75 -2.94 -20.67
CA GLY A 478 10.50 -4.31 -21.12
C GLY A 478 11.35 -5.35 -20.40
N LYS A 479 12.61 -5.02 -20.10
CA LYS A 479 13.50 -5.94 -19.36
C LYS A 479 13.03 -6.19 -17.92
N PHE A 480 12.58 -5.17 -17.19
CA PHE A 480 11.99 -5.40 -15.86
C PHE A 480 10.69 -6.19 -15.92
N TYR A 481 9.83 -5.93 -16.91
CA TYR A 481 8.65 -6.76 -17.12
C TYR A 481 9.01 -8.24 -17.36
N GLN A 482 10.07 -8.49 -18.14
CA GLN A 482 10.60 -9.85 -18.35
C GLN A 482 11.18 -10.46 -17.07
N VAL A 483 11.94 -9.70 -16.28
CA VAL A 483 12.45 -10.14 -14.96
C VAL A 483 11.30 -10.53 -14.06
N ASP A 484 10.31 -9.65 -13.87
CA ASP A 484 9.14 -9.89 -13.02
C ASP A 484 8.34 -11.11 -13.53
N SER A 485 8.18 -11.26 -14.85
CA SER A 485 7.51 -12.43 -15.47
C SER A 485 8.28 -13.74 -15.29
N MET A 486 9.62 -13.71 -15.39
CA MET A 486 10.47 -14.89 -15.15
C MET A 486 10.45 -15.27 -13.68
N MET A 487 10.50 -14.30 -12.77
CA MET A 487 10.34 -14.51 -11.33
C MET A 487 8.97 -15.13 -11.01
N LEU A 488 7.89 -14.59 -11.57
CA LEU A 488 6.53 -15.13 -11.44
C LEU A 488 6.48 -16.61 -11.83
N LYS A 489 7.00 -16.94 -13.01
CA LYS A 489 7.03 -18.30 -13.54
C LYS A 489 7.96 -19.20 -12.72
N ALA A 490 9.12 -18.70 -12.31
CA ALA A 490 10.05 -19.41 -11.44
C ALA A 490 9.37 -19.79 -10.12
N ILE A 491 8.72 -18.83 -9.47
CA ILE A 491 7.98 -19.06 -8.23
C ILE A 491 6.89 -20.08 -8.47
N ALA A 492 6.03 -19.90 -9.48
CA ALA A 492 4.92 -20.78 -9.81
C ALA A 492 5.32 -22.23 -10.17
N THR A 493 6.51 -22.43 -10.73
CA THR A 493 7.01 -23.74 -11.20
C THR A 493 8.10 -24.33 -10.32
N GLY A 494 8.61 -23.59 -9.32
CA GLY A 494 9.78 -24.00 -8.55
C GLY A 494 11.10 -24.01 -9.35
N SER A 495 11.17 -23.28 -10.47
CA SER A 495 12.34 -23.33 -11.37
C SER A 495 13.46 -22.39 -10.94
N THR A 496 14.53 -22.97 -10.38
CA THR A 496 15.77 -22.25 -10.04
C THR A 496 16.51 -21.72 -11.28
N SER A 497 16.43 -22.44 -12.41
CA SER A 497 17.01 -22.00 -13.69
C SER A 497 16.36 -20.71 -14.19
N LEU A 498 15.02 -20.63 -14.16
CA LEU A 498 14.31 -19.39 -14.53
C LEU A 498 14.65 -18.25 -13.58
N LEU A 499 14.79 -18.53 -12.28
CA LEU A 499 15.20 -17.51 -11.31
C LEU A 499 16.63 -17.00 -11.60
N ASN A 500 17.56 -17.88 -11.97
CA ASN A 500 18.91 -17.48 -12.36
C ASN A 500 18.93 -16.65 -13.65
N THR A 501 18.10 -17.00 -14.64
CA THR A 501 17.92 -16.18 -15.85
C THR A 501 17.36 -14.79 -15.50
N ALA A 502 16.36 -14.72 -14.62
CA ALA A 502 15.82 -13.44 -14.14
C ALA A 502 16.90 -12.59 -13.45
N ARG A 503 17.74 -13.21 -12.61
CA ARG A 503 18.87 -12.54 -11.94
C ARG A 503 19.88 -11.98 -12.93
N ASN A 504 20.29 -12.79 -13.92
CA ASN A 504 21.24 -12.36 -14.95
C ASN A 504 20.68 -11.20 -15.79
N LEU A 505 19.41 -11.27 -16.15
CA LEU A 505 18.74 -10.19 -16.88
C LEU A 505 18.67 -8.92 -16.03
N ASN A 506 18.26 -9.02 -14.76
CA ASN A 506 18.19 -7.89 -13.82
C ASN A 506 19.55 -7.17 -13.70
N ASN A 507 20.64 -7.94 -13.53
CA ASN A 507 22.00 -7.41 -13.44
C ASN A 507 22.52 -6.79 -14.74
N SER A 508 21.95 -7.16 -15.89
CA SER A 508 22.33 -6.61 -17.20
C SER A 508 21.64 -5.29 -17.54
N ILE A 509 20.63 -4.88 -16.76
CA ILE A 509 19.93 -3.60 -16.99
C ILE A 509 20.88 -2.48 -16.56
N ALA A 510 21.12 -1.50 -17.44
CA ALA A 510 21.95 -0.36 -17.09
C ALA A 510 21.22 0.54 -16.08
N ASN A 511 21.89 0.96 -15.01
CA ASN A 511 21.35 1.93 -14.07
C ASN A 511 21.30 3.32 -14.71
N THR A 512 20.09 3.83 -14.98
CA THR A 512 19.88 5.15 -15.60
C THR A 512 19.24 6.15 -14.63
N GLY A 513 19.20 5.87 -13.33
CA GLY A 513 18.61 6.74 -12.31
C GLY A 513 17.87 5.98 -11.20
N ASN A 514 17.34 6.71 -10.21
CA ASN A 514 16.78 6.13 -8.99
C ASN A 514 15.70 5.07 -9.22
N ILE A 515 14.76 5.30 -10.15
CA ILE A 515 13.70 4.32 -10.47
C ILE A 515 14.29 2.97 -10.90
N VAL A 516 15.28 2.99 -11.80
CA VAL A 516 15.91 1.77 -12.32
C VAL A 516 16.78 1.12 -11.26
N TYR A 517 17.57 1.92 -10.53
CA TYR A 517 18.39 1.44 -9.41
C TYR A 517 17.55 0.76 -8.32
N ASN A 518 16.49 1.42 -7.83
CA ASN A 518 15.64 0.88 -6.77
C ASN A 518 14.94 -0.39 -7.22
N LYS A 519 14.44 -0.45 -8.46
CA LYS A 519 13.82 -1.66 -9.00
C LYS A 519 14.81 -2.81 -9.14
N GLN A 520 16.02 -2.56 -9.61
CA GLN A 520 17.09 -3.57 -9.66
C GLN A 520 17.40 -4.13 -8.28
N THR A 521 17.64 -3.24 -7.32
CA THR A 521 17.99 -3.59 -5.94
C THR A 521 16.87 -4.40 -5.31
N LEU A 522 15.62 -3.93 -5.41
CA LEU A 522 14.47 -4.63 -4.86
C LEU A 522 14.28 -6.02 -5.51
N ASN A 523 14.41 -6.13 -6.84
CA ASN A 523 14.30 -7.42 -7.52
C ASN A 523 15.39 -8.38 -7.03
N THR A 524 16.64 -7.93 -6.87
CA THR A 524 17.73 -8.72 -6.30
C THR A 524 17.43 -9.16 -4.87
N THR A 525 17.01 -8.22 -4.01
CA THR A 525 16.62 -8.50 -2.62
C THR A 525 15.51 -9.54 -2.55
N TYR A 526 14.43 -9.36 -3.30
CA TYR A 526 13.31 -10.28 -3.28
C TYR A 526 13.68 -11.66 -3.84
N MET A 527 14.49 -11.74 -4.91
CA MET A 527 14.99 -13.03 -5.42
C MET A 527 15.87 -13.77 -4.39
N ASN A 528 16.58 -13.06 -3.51
CA ASN A 528 17.30 -13.66 -2.40
C ASN A 528 16.31 -14.13 -1.31
N MET A 529 15.29 -13.33 -1.02
CA MET A 529 14.23 -13.65 -0.06
C MET A 529 13.42 -14.91 -0.43
N LEU A 530 13.37 -15.28 -1.72
CA LEU A 530 12.75 -16.54 -2.15
C LEU A 530 13.49 -17.79 -1.66
N ASN A 531 14.74 -17.67 -1.23
CA ASN A 531 15.56 -18.80 -0.74
C ASN A 531 15.81 -18.75 0.77
N ALA A 532 15.77 -17.57 1.38
CA ALA A 532 16.02 -17.37 2.79
C ALA A 532 15.21 -16.18 3.33
N GLU A 533 14.80 -16.23 4.61
CA GLU A 533 14.22 -15.06 5.27
C GLU A 533 15.20 -13.89 5.27
N PRO A 534 14.72 -12.64 5.13
CA PRO A 534 15.57 -11.45 5.15
C PRO A 534 16.19 -11.25 6.54
N ASP A 535 17.45 -10.84 6.59
CA ASP A 535 18.09 -10.42 7.82
C ASP A 535 17.67 -9.00 8.24
N SER A 536 18.12 -8.55 9.41
CA SER A 536 17.79 -7.23 9.95
C SER A 536 18.29 -6.08 9.07
N ALA A 537 19.42 -6.26 8.38
CA ALA A 537 19.99 -5.26 7.48
C ALA A 537 19.12 -5.11 6.22
N THR A 538 18.72 -6.23 5.62
CA THR A 538 17.80 -6.28 4.49
C THR A 538 16.46 -5.60 4.83
N LEU A 539 15.91 -5.88 6.01
CA LEU A 539 14.68 -5.21 6.47
C LEU A 539 14.89 -3.70 6.69
N ALA A 540 16.05 -3.26 7.19
CA ALA A 540 16.36 -1.84 7.33
C ALA A 540 16.48 -1.12 5.98
N ASP A 541 17.08 -1.76 4.98
CA ASP A 541 17.17 -1.23 3.62
C ASP A 541 15.78 -1.11 2.97
N LEU A 542 14.93 -2.14 3.16
CA LEU A 542 13.54 -2.09 2.70
C LEU A 542 12.76 -0.96 3.37
N ARG A 543 12.93 -0.74 4.69
CA ARG A 543 12.27 0.37 5.41
C ARG A 543 12.71 1.72 4.87
N THR A 544 14.00 1.87 4.57
CA THR A 544 14.56 3.08 3.95
C THR A 544 13.94 3.34 2.58
N LEU A 545 13.70 2.29 1.78
CA LEU A 545 13.01 2.41 0.49
C LEU A 545 11.51 2.72 0.66
N ALA A 546 10.83 2.11 1.64
CA ALA A 546 9.39 2.22 1.83
C ALA A 546 8.89 3.62 2.23
N ILE A 547 9.74 4.42 2.91
CA ILE A 547 9.42 5.81 3.28
C ILE A 547 9.67 6.83 2.17
N LYS A 548 10.31 6.43 1.06
CA LYS A 548 10.55 7.36 -0.03
C LYS A 548 9.28 7.63 -0.84
N CYS A 549 9.29 8.71 -1.64
CA CYS A 549 8.15 9.03 -2.50
C CYS A 549 8.10 8.10 -3.74
N PRO A 550 7.02 7.34 -3.96
CA PRO A 550 6.89 6.48 -5.14
C PRO A 550 6.95 7.25 -6.47
N ASN A 551 6.48 8.50 -6.48
CA ASN A 551 6.48 9.33 -7.69
C ASN A 551 7.90 9.78 -8.10
N LEU A 552 8.87 9.71 -7.17
CA LEU A 552 10.28 10.02 -7.44
C LEU A 552 11.12 8.74 -7.63
N GLU A 553 10.76 7.68 -6.90
CA GLU A 553 11.62 6.52 -6.71
C GLU A 553 11.11 5.25 -7.38
N GLY A 554 9.89 5.29 -7.93
CA GLY A 554 9.28 4.22 -8.71
C GLY A 554 8.45 3.22 -7.91
N ASP A 555 7.98 2.19 -8.61
CA ASP A 555 7.12 1.13 -8.07
C ASP A 555 7.79 0.27 -7.00
N ALA A 556 9.14 0.26 -6.98
CA ALA A 556 9.92 -0.44 -5.98
C ALA A 556 9.57 -0.01 -4.54
N VAL A 557 9.12 1.24 -4.35
CA VAL A 557 8.61 1.72 -3.05
C VAL A 557 7.36 0.94 -2.62
N PHE A 558 6.37 0.78 -3.51
CA PHE A 558 5.15 0.03 -3.20
C PHE A 558 5.42 -1.45 -2.96
N GLN A 559 6.37 -2.04 -3.69
CA GLN A 559 6.77 -3.42 -3.47
C GLN A 559 7.49 -3.59 -2.11
N ALA A 560 8.35 -2.65 -1.72
CA ALA A 560 8.98 -2.65 -0.40
C ALA A 560 7.94 -2.54 0.73
N ARG A 561 6.95 -1.64 0.58
CA ARG A 561 5.80 -1.54 1.50
C ARG A 561 5.01 -2.85 1.57
N GLY A 562 4.77 -3.47 0.42
CA GLY A 562 4.08 -4.76 0.33
C GLY A 562 4.80 -5.87 1.10
N ILE A 563 6.13 -5.94 1.00
CA ILE A 563 6.99 -6.85 1.77
C ILE A 563 6.91 -6.53 3.27
N LEU A 564 7.14 -5.27 3.66
CA LEU A 564 7.19 -4.88 5.06
C LEU A 564 5.85 -4.99 5.77
N MET A 565 4.72 -4.91 5.05
CA MET A 565 3.40 -5.16 5.65
C MET A 565 3.29 -6.58 6.26
N TYR A 566 4.03 -7.56 5.74
CA TYR A 566 4.11 -8.89 6.36
C TYR A 566 5.00 -8.91 7.62
N TYR A 567 6.16 -8.26 7.57
CA TYR A 567 7.16 -8.31 8.65
C TYR A 567 6.89 -7.33 9.80
N ASP A 568 6.60 -6.08 9.47
CA ASP A 568 6.41 -5.00 10.45
C ASP A 568 4.92 -4.82 10.81
N ARG A 569 4.00 -5.26 9.94
CA ARG A 569 2.53 -5.12 10.11
C ARG A 569 2.09 -3.67 10.30
N VAL A 570 2.81 -2.75 9.66
CA VAL A 570 2.49 -1.33 9.64
C VAL A 570 2.40 -0.81 8.22
N THR A 571 1.57 0.20 8.02
CA THR A 571 1.53 1.01 6.81
C THR A 571 2.64 2.06 6.85
N TYR A 572 3.33 2.26 5.73
CA TYR A 572 4.33 3.32 5.58
C TYR A 572 3.74 4.51 4.84
N THR A 573 4.21 5.69 5.23
CA THR A 573 3.94 6.95 4.56
C THR A 573 5.27 7.55 4.09
N SER A 574 5.17 8.46 3.14
CA SER A 574 6.31 9.11 2.50
C SER A 574 6.17 10.62 2.49
N ILE A 575 7.25 11.29 2.13
CA ILE A 575 7.25 12.76 2.02
C ILE A 575 6.18 13.30 1.06
N CYS A 576 5.81 12.56 0.00
CA CYS A 576 4.73 12.99 -0.88
C CYS A 576 3.33 12.68 -0.34
N ASP A 577 3.19 11.86 0.71
CA ASP A 577 1.93 11.73 1.44
C ASP A 577 1.71 12.93 2.40
N ASN A 578 2.81 13.58 2.83
CA ASN A 578 2.83 14.67 3.83
C ASN A 578 2.58 16.08 3.27
N THR A 579 2.03 16.19 2.07
CA THR A 579 1.73 17.47 1.43
C THR A 579 0.52 18.13 2.09
N VAL A 580 0.76 19.25 2.79
CA VAL A 580 -0.33 20.05 3.37
C VAL A 580 -1.06 20.81 2.25
N PRO A 581 -2.40 20.73 2.17
CA PRO A 581 -3.17 21.52 1.22
C PRO A 581 -3.11 23.00 1.62
N LEU A 582 -2.44 23.82 0.80
CA LEU A 582 -2.36 25.27 1.01
C LEU A 582 -3.61 25.95 0.42
N PHE A 583 -4.55 26.38 1.26
CA PHE A 583 -5.69 27.18 0.85
C PHE A 583 -5.34 28.66 0.93
N GLY A 584 -5.48 29.39 -0.17
CA GLY A 584 -5.11 30.80 -0.23
C GLY A 584 -5.95 31.69 0.68
N THR A 585 -5.37 32.21 1.75
CA THR A 585 -5.70 33.53 2.29
C THR A 585 -4.50 34.43 2.04
N ASN A 586 -4.64 35.39 1.12
CA ASN A 586 -3.76 36.56 0.91
C ASN A 586 -2.38 36.52 1.59
N HIS A 587 -1.40 35.87 0.98
CA HIS A 587 -0.01 36.20 1.21
C HIS A 587 0.54 36.89 -0.04
N ARG A 588 0.96 38.14 0.16
CA ARG A 588 1.53 39.03 -0.86
C ARG A 588 2.63 38.30 -1.64
N LEU A 589 2.60 38.48 -2.95
CA LEU A 589 3.73 38.29 -3.85
C LEU A 589 4.99 38.94 -3.25
N GLY A 590 5.85 38.11 -2.66
CA GLY A 590 7.26 38.39 -2.47
C GLY A 590 8.00 37.49 -3.46
N ASN A 591 8.38 38.08 -4.59
CA ASN A 591 9.33 37.47 -5.51
C ASN A 591 10.66 37.24 -4.77
N THR A 592 10.96 35.98 -4.46
CA THR A 592 12.33 35.48 -4.50
C THR A 592 12.28 34.09 -5.06
N ASP A 593 13.03 33.86 -6.14
CA ASP A 593 13.52 32.57 -6.59
C ASP A 593 14.20 31.80 -5.45
N ASN A 594 13.39 31.23 -4.58
CA ASN A 594 13.74 30.17 -3.67
C ASN A 594 12.61 29.15 -3.78
N ALA A 595 12.67 28.36 -4.85
CA ALA A 595 12.34 26.96 -4.69
C ALA A 595 12.96 26.52 -3.37
N LEU A 596 12.13 26.10 -2.42
CA LEU A 596 12.62 25.25 -1.35
C LEU A 596 13.16 24.01 -2.08
N ALA A 597 14.46 24.06 -2.40
CA ALA A 597 15.28 22.89 -2.48
C ALA A 597 14.86 22.01 -1.30
N PRO A 598 14.79 20.67 -1.48
CA PRO A 598 14.54 19.78 -0.36
C PRO A 598 15.42 20.27 0.78
N GLN A 599 14.84 20.54 1.95
CA GLN A 599 15.67 20.89 3.09
C GLN A 599 16.52 19.64 3.32
N GLU A 600 17.75 19.70 2.81
CA GLU A 600 18.86 18.85 3.23
C GLU A 600 18.75 18.75 4.75
N PRO A 601 18.92 17.56 5.35
CA PRO A 601 18.79 17.40 6.79
C PRO A 601 19.61 18.50 7.46
N LYS A 602 18.92 19.36 8.24
CA LYS A 602 19.50 20.56 8.87
C LYS A 602 20.89 20.20 9.41
N GLU A 603 21.90 20.83 8.83
CA GLU A 603 23.28 20.38 8.87
C GLU A 603 23.76 20.14 10.31
N LEU A 604 23.92 18.87 10.69
CA LEU A 604 24.59 18.51 11.93
C LEU A 604 26.10 18.52 11.65
N ILE A 605 26.83 19.45 12.27
CA ILE A 605 28.26 19.66 12.03
C ILE A 605 29.04 19.32 13.30
N VAL A 606 30.13 18.56 13.14
CA VAL A 606 31.07 18.23 14.23
C VAL A 606 32.46 18.64 13.78
N TYR A 607 33.07 19.60 14.47
CA TYR A 607 34.36 20.19 14.09
C TYR A 607 35.15 20.73 15.29
N PRO A 608 36.49 20.81 15.22
CA PRO A 608 37.32 20.25 14.16
C PRO A 608 37.34 18.72 14.20
N ASN A 609 37.50 18.09 13.04
CA ASN A 609 37.71 16.64 12.92
C ASN A 609 38.57 16.39 11.66
N PRO A 610 39.87 16.05 11.79
CA PRO A 610 40.56 15.64 13.01
C PRO A 610 40.66 16.72 14.10
N THR A 611 40.78 16.30 15.36
CA THR A 611 41.00 17.18 16.53
C THR A 611 42.19 16.72 17.35
N ASN A 612 42.85 17.61 18.08
CA ASN A 612 43.89 17.28 19.04
C ASN A 612 43.43 17.36 20.50
N ARG A 613 42.22 17.87 20.77
CA ARG A 613 41.75 18.10 22.15
C ARG A 613 40.24 18.20 22.30
N ASP A 614 39.61 19.15 21.61
CA ASP A 614 38.20 19.50 21.81
C ASP A 614 37.41 19.39 20.48
N ILE A 615 36.13 19.04 20.55
CA ILE A 615 35.19 19.11 19.42
C ILE A 615 34.02 20.02 19.76
N THR A 616 33.49 20.67 18.74
CA THR A 616 32.24 21.43 18.78
C THR A 616 31.22 20.70 17.95
N ILE A 617 30.04 20.49 18.54
CA ILE A 617 28.88 19.90 17.90
C ILE A 617 27.84 21.00 17.78
N GLU A 618 27.47 21.32 16.55
CA GLU A 618 26.38 22.24 16.23
C GLU A 618 25.22 21.46 15.63
N TYR A 619 24.04 21.60 16.23
CA TYR A 619 22.82 20.99 15.73
C TYR A 619 21.63 21.91 16.03
N THR A 620 20.64 21.91 15.14
CA THR A 620 19.41 22.69 15.36
C THR A 620 18.41 21.81 16.08
N LYS A 621 18.01 22.17 17.31
CA LYS A 621 16.90 21.52 17.99
C LYS A 621 15.62 21.62 17.15
N GLY A 622 14.83 20.54 17.12
CA GLY A 622 13.48 20.56 16.56
C GLY A 622 12.53 21.42 17.39
N ASP A 623 11.30 21.61 16.89
CA ASP A 623 10.27 22.46 17.52
C ASP A 623 9.90 22.00 18.94
N ASP A 624 10.17 20.75 19.29
CA ASP A 624 9.91 20.15 20.61
C ASP A 624 11.03 20.41 21.65
N ASN A 625 12.10 21.11 21.28
CA ASN A 625 13.19 21.55 22.17
C ASN A 625 13.93 20.44 22.96
N GLU A 626 13.77 19.17 22.57
CA GLU A 626 14.34 18.03 23.29
C GLU A 626 15.86 17.88 23.11
N ALA A 627 16.54 17.35 24.14
CA ALA A 627 17.99 17.18 24.13
C ALA A 627 18.43 15.96 23.28
N ALA A 628 19.49 16.13 22.49
CA ALA A 628 20.14 15.04 21.78
C ALA A 628 21.19 14.33 22.65
N GLU A 629 21.59 13.12 22.29
CA GLU A 629 22.62 12.32 22.95
C GLU A 629 23.75 11.99 21.97
N LEU A 630 24.99 12.32 22.34
CA LEU A 630 26.21 11.86 21.70
C LEU A 630 26.70 10.58 22.38
N VAL A 631 26.95 9.54 21.59
CA VAL A 631 27.63 8.31 22.02
C VAL A 631 28.85 8.04 21.13
N VAL A 632 30.00 7.77 21.73
CA VAL A 632 31.27 7.51 21.04
C VAL A 632 31.78 6.11 21.34
N PHE A 633 32.21 5.40 20.31
CA PHE A 633 32.74 4.05 20.35
C PHE A 633 34.20 4.01 19.87
N ASN A 634 35.00 3.11 20.44
CA ASN A 634 36.34 2.80 19.92
C ASN A 634 36.28 1.86 18.69
N GLN A 635 37.44 1.49 18.16
CA GLN A 635 37.55 0.62 16.96
C GLN A 635 37.05 -0.82 17.20
N LEU A 636 36.96 -1.25 18.46
CA LEU A 636 36.44 -2.55 18.86
C LEU A 636 34.93 -2.52 19.13
N GLY A 637 34.28 -1.35 19.00
CA GLY A 637 32.85 -1.16 19.25
C GLY A 637 32.50 -0.93 20.73
N GLU A 638 33.48 -0.73 21.60
CA GLU A 638 33.24 -0.45 23.01
C GLU A 638 32.83 1.01 23.21
N LEU A 639 31.80 1.25 24.01
CA LEU A 639 31.31 2.60 24.34
C LEU A 639 32.31 3.30 25.26
N VAL A 640 32.87 4.43 24.81
CA VAL A 640 33.89 5.19 25.54
C VAL A 640 33.44 6.56 26.04
N LEU A 641 32.31 7.09 25.53
CA LEU A 641 31.73 8.36 25.97
C LEU A 641 30.24 8.43 25.67
N THR A 642 29.47 8.96 26.61
CA THR A 642 28.07 9.38 26.42
C THR A 642 27.91 10.80 26.93
N LYS A 643 27.27 11.67 26.15
CA LYS A 643 27.05 13.08 26.50
C LYS A 643 25.71 13.57 25.99
N THR A 644 24.89 14.10 26.90
CA THR A 644 23.68 14.84 26.54
C THR A 644 24.05 16.22 25.98
N LEU A 645 23.48 16.57 24.83
CA LEU A 645 23.65 17.83 24.12
C LEU A 645 22.42 18.70 24.40
N SER A 646 22.46 19.52 25.44
CA SER A 646 21.31 20.34 25.84
C SER A 646 21.23 21.68 25.12
N ASP A 647 22.24 22.07 24.35
CA ASP A 647 22.32 23.36 23.65
C ASP A 647 22.56 23.16 22.15
N ASN A 648 22.11 24.10 21.31
CA ASN A 648 22.32 24.07 19.85
C ASN A 648 23.80 24.02 19.45
N LYS A 649 24.69 24.39 20.38
CA LYS A 649 26.14 24.33 20.24
C LYS A 649 26.74 23.82 21.54
N THR A 650 27.44 22.70 21.48
CA THR A 650 28.12 22.10 22.63
C THR A 650 29.58 21.87 22.29
N THR A 651 30.50 22.38 23.12
CA THR A 651 31.93 22.07 23.04
C THR A 651 32.27 21.02 24.08
N LEU A 652 32.94 19.95 23.65
CA LEU A 652 33.29 18.79 24.47
C LEU A 652 34.79 18.52 24.40
N SER A 653 35.41 18.39 25.57
CA SER A 653 36.81 17.97 25.65
C SER A 653 36.94 16.47 25.56
N LEU A 654 37.90 16.01 24.75
CA LEU A 654 38.24 14.61 24.50
C LEU A 654 39.64 14.27 25.04
N GLU A 655 40.17 15.08 25.97
CA GLU A 655 41.51 14.91 26.53
C GLU A 655 41.72 13.55 27.21
N PHE A 656 40.66 12.88 27.66
CA PHE A 656 40.73 11.55 28.25
C PHE A 656 40.82 10.40 27.22
N LEU A 657 40.62 10.67 25.92
CA LEU A 657 40.74 9.67 24.84
C LEU A 657 42.15 9.66 24.25
N ASN A 658 42.67 8.48 23.89
CA ASN A 658 43.98 8.36 23.24
C ASN A 658 43.92 8.76 21.75
N SER A 659 45.07 9.03 21.13
CA SER A 659 45.15 9.25 19.68
C SER A 659 44.65 8.02 18.93
N GLY A 660 43.79 8.21 17.94
CA GLY A 660 43.18 7.11 17.20
C GLY A 660 41.89 7.46 16.48
N ILE A 661 41.31 6.46 15.83
CA ILE A 661 40.01 6.55 15.15
C ILE A 661 38.91 6.06 16.09
N TYR A 662 37.85 6.85 16.19
CA TYR A 662 36.62 6.56 16.92
C TYR A 662 35.41 6.70 16.00
N PHE A 663 34.27 6.16 16.43
CA PHE A 663 32.99 6.35 15.75
C PHE A 663 32.02 6.99 16.70
N TYR A 664 31.38 8.08 16.30
CA TYR A 664 30.33 8.70 17.10
C TYR A 664 28.97 8.54 16.43
N THR A 665 27.94 8.50 17.26
CA THR A 665 26.54 8.55 16.85
C THR A 665 25.84 9.61 17.68
N ILE A 666 25.12 10.52 17.04
CA ILE A 666 24.23 11.48 17.71
C ILE A 666 22.80 11.03 17.48
N ARG A 667 22.01 10.95 18.55
CA ARG A 667 20.65 10.42 18.58
C ARG A 667 19.70 11.40 19.26
N GLN A 668 18.45 11.45 18.83
CA GLN A 668 17.38 12.20 19.52
C GLN A 668 16.13 11.34 19.52
N GLN A 669 15.50 11.14 20.67
CA GLN A 669 14.35 10.24 20.85
C GLN A 669 14.56 8.81 20.28
N GLY A 670 15.80 8.30 20.36
CA GLY A 670 16.16 6.98 19.81
C GLY A 670 16.36 6.95 18.29
N MET A 671 16.08 8.04 17.56
CA MET A 671 16.41 8.21 16.15
C MET A 671 17.87 8.65 15.98
N VAL A 672 18.61 8.01 15.08
CA VAL A 672 20.00 8.41 14.77
C VAL A 672 19.98 9.62 13.85
N LEU A 673 20.50 10.76 14.33
CA LEU A 673 20.65 11.99 13.55
C LEU A 673 21.90 11.98 12.67
N LYS A 674 23.02 11.43 13.19
CA LYS A 674 24.27 11.30 12.44
C LYS A 674 25.14 10.20 13.02
N THR A 675 25.80 9.43 12.15
CA THR A 675 26.93 8.56 12.51
C THR A 675 28.12 8.91 11.65
N SER A 676 29.29 9.12 12.26
CA SER A 676 30.50 9.42 11.49
C SER A 676 31.78 9.05 12.25
N LYS A 677 32.90 9.14 11.55
CA LYS A 677 34.24 8.91 12.06
C LYS A 677 34.73 10.15 12.82
N LEU A 678 35.39 9.95 13.96
CA LEU A 678 36.11 10.97 14.72
C LEU A 678 37.58 10.59 14.79
N VAL A 679 38.47 11.52 14.44
CA VAL A 679 39.93 11.28 14.41
C VAL A 679 40.59 12.18 15.46
N ILE A 680 41.29 11.56 16.41
CA ILE A 680 42.03 12.26 17.46
C ILE A 680 43.53 12.15 17.18
N THR A 681 44.21 13.30 17.05
CA THR A 681 45.64 13.43 16.78
C THR A 681 46.30 14.28 17.87
N LYS A 682 46.68 13.67 18.99
CA LYS A 682 47.50 14.31 20.02
C LYS A 682 48.98 14.32 19.67
#